data_AF-A0A430HRG4-F1
#
_entry.id   AF-A0A430HRG4-F1
#
_cell.length_a   1.000
_cell.length_b   1.000
_cell.length_c   1.000
_cell.angle_alpha   90.00
_cell.angle_beta   90.00
_cell.angle_gamma   90.00
#
_symmetry.space_group_name_H-M   'P 1'
#
loop_
_entity.id
_entity.type
_entity.pdbx_description
1 polymer ?
#
loop_
_entity_poly.entity_id
_entity_poly.type
_entity_poly.pdbx_seq_one_letter_code
_entity_poly.pdbx_strand_id
1 'polypeptide(L)'
;MTDVHFEDVYGDFKNAQFSGIPTKDGKNATIRTMYAQLTSTRLFNENYFAFRAALDDAFAKGIRLVALPGDYSDDAQPININGISAILHEYQAKGMRFFIAPGNHDPNEPYDDDEAGKSDFLTRDGKEQKVFATGNAACKAKDPSVICTNELLEMGYERLIAQLADFGYMPNKADLHWETPFSKYPGGKYSYAEAMVSGDVRNRQFEMCAEGEGGIYRAEGEKALGKPYTKCSDIIDSSYLVEPVRGLWLLSIDANVFIPNASFNPANPKAFKGFDGAGNAGWNKVLTHKRHQTEWIKSVTARARAEGKQLMAFSHYPTMDFYANQTDAMKAVFKPGAFQTARVPAAATTAALAAAGLRLHVGGHMHFNGTNDYQDAAGNFLVNVQSPSLAVYGASYKVVTYKDADTVDVTTVALNNVPRFNELFPLYESEYAYLQGSSAEADIKKRWNHAILDTRSYGEFTRYYFGELSRLRFMDEYWPCEMKEAATTLNAKQMLILSQLDTKVTLAQLKDAPGIVPIGASCAAKGTPAGTPAPASQLAADWADATVRAGKLAAAAGLKLDDFASVTAYDFHGDFHRTVYAGELALRDMGAERVRMYKVLMSAFPAAPAAVLKVGAQPSDQNPVHVLFQDQFKQVFSIFKGLGSAKPSDHFTVNLKAKTLTNANPGGLSFN
;
A
#
# COMPACT_ATOMS: atom_id res chain seq x y z
N MET A 1 -5.73 11.61 -5.55
CA MET A 1 -4.39 11.46 -4.93
C MET A 1 -4.63 10.65 -3.67
N THR A 2 -4.16 9.41 -3.58
CA THR A 2 -4.42 8.50 -2.45
C THR A 2 -3.22 8.43 -1.52
N ASP A 3 -3.45 7.99 -0.28
CA ASP A 3 -2.39 7.55 0.64
C ASP A 3 -1.28 8.60 0.73
N VAL A 4 -1.67 9.86 0.95
CA VAL A 4 -0.73 10.98 1.05
C VAL A 4 0.12 10.82 2.30
N HIS A 5 -0.48 10.28 3.38
CA HIS A 5 0.15 10.05 4.67
C HIS A 5 0.81 11.31 5.22
N PHE A 6 0.16 12.45 5.02
CA PHE A 6 0.78 13.75 5.26
C PHE A 6 1.28 13.88 6.70
N GLU A 7 2.58 14.12 6.84
CA GLU A 7 3.22 14.58 8.08
C GLU A 7 3.62 16.04 7.89
N ASP A 8 3.24 16.92 8.83
CA ASP A 8 3.70 18.31 8.80
C ASP A 8 5.15 18.38 9.30
N VAL A 9 6.09 18.30 8.37
CA VAL A 9 7.53 18.32 8.67
C VAL A 9 8.01 19.63 9.32
N TYR A 10 7.17 20.66 9.42
CA TYR A 10 7.44 21.89 10.19
C TYR A 10 6.40 22.17 11.27
N GLY A 11 5.59 21.18 11.61
CA GLY A 11 4.59 21.29 12.65
C GLY A 11 5.22 21.47 14.03
N ASP A 12 4.48 22.11 14.93
CA ASP A 12 4.94 22.46 16.28
C ASP A 12 4.14 21.67 17.31
N PHE A 13 4.84 20.83 18.09
CA PHE A 13 4.27 20.05 19.18
C PHE A 13 3.72 20.86 20.35
N LYS A 14 3.87 22.18 20.35
CA LYS A 14 3.43 23.07 21.44
C LYS A 14 4.06 22.68 22.78
N ASN A 15 5.26 22.13 22.74
CA ASN A 15 6.03 21.69 23.90
C ASN A 15 7.47 22.21 23.81
N ALA A 16 7.88 23.03 24.78
CA ALA A 16 9.19 23.66 24.79
C ALA A 16 10.38 22.67 24.88
N GLN A 17 10.14 21.41 25.28
CA GLN A 17 11.17 20.36 25.33
C GLN A 17 11.54 19.85 23.93
N PHE A 18 10.69 20.05 22.92
CA PHE A 18 11.00 19.75 21.52
C PHE A 18 10.42 20.83 20.61
N SER A 19 11.29 21.74 20.20
CA SER A 19 10.94 22.77 19.22
C SER A 19 11.20 22.37 17.77
N GLY A 20 11.70 21.14 17.53
CA GLY A 20 12.20 20.69 16.24
C GLY A 20 13.68 21.05 15.97
N ILE A 21 14.18 20.62 14.81
CA ILE A 21 15.55 20.85 14.35
C ILE A 21 15.59 22.11 13.47
N PRO A 22 16.33 23.17 13.84
CA PRO A 22 16.41 24.38 13.04
C PRO A 22 16.95 24.08 11.65
N THR A 23 16.26 24.60 10.66
CA THR A 23 16.63 24.52 9.26
C THR A 23 17.18 25.87 8.79
N LYS A 24 17.76 25.90 7.59
CA LYS A 24 18.39 27.10 7.04
C LYS A 24 17.40 28.24 6.75
N ASP A 25 16.11 27.93 6.56
CA ASP A 25 15.06 28.91 6.22
C ASP A 25 14.38 29.53 7.47
N GLY A 26 14.86 29.18 8.67
CA GLY A 26 14.33 29.66 9.94
C GLY A 26 13.15 28.87 10.50
N LYS A 27 12.69 27.83 9.80
CA LYS A 27 11.72 26.86 10.36
C LYS A 27 12.44 25.82 11.20
N ASN A 28 11.66 25.13 12.04
CA ASN A 28 12.14 23.95 12.74
C ASN A 28 11.50 22.70 12.13
N ALA A 29 12.33 21.73 11.77
CA ALA A 29 11.88 20.45 11.25
C ALA A 29 11.45 19.52 12.38
N THR A 30 10.24 18.98 12.27
CA THR A 30 9.68 17.93 13.11
C THR A 30 9.51 16.72 12.21
N ILE A 31 10.53 15.85 12.20
CA ILE A 31 10.64 14.78 11.20
C ILE A 31 10.98 13.44 11.86
N ARG A 32 10.62 12.34 11.22
CA ARG A 32 11.00 10.98 11.61
C ARG A 32 12.44 10.66 11.20
N THR A 33 13.06 9.69 11.87
CA THR A 33 14.38 9.19 11.47
C THR A 33 14.37 8.55 10.08
N MET A 34 15.48 8.62 9.36
CA MET A 34 15.67 7.90 8.09
C MET A 34 15.53 6.39 8.31
N TYR A 35 16.02 5.83 9.42
CA TYR A 35 15.79 4.42 9.73
C TYR A 35 14.30 4.06 9.82
N ALA A 36 13.47 4.91 10.46
CA ALA A 36 12.02 4.72 10.51
C ALA A 36 11.41 4.75 9.11
N GLN A 37 11.84 5.70 8.26
CA GLN A 37 11.39 5.75 6.87
C GLN A 37 11.75 4.45 6.12
N LEU A 38 13.01 4.03 6.16
CA LEU A 38 13.54 2.87 5.43
C LEU A 38 12.97 1.51 5.87
N THR A 39 12.25 1.46 6.99
CA THR A 39 11.58 0.25 7.49
C THR A 39 10.05 0.34 7.46
N SER A 40 9.50 1.47 7.01
CA SER A 40 8.08 1.69 6.84
C SER A 40 7.63 1.42 5.41
N THR A 41 6.37 1.01 5.22
CA THR A 41 5.72 0.86 3.90
C THR A 41 5.24 2.20 3.32
N ARG A 42 5.56 3.31 3.99
CA ARG A 42 5.36 4.70 3.56
C ARG A 42 6.53 5.55 4.04
N LEU A 43 6.95 6.50 3.22
CA LEU A 43 7.76 7.64 3.67
C LEU A 43 6.91 8.51 4.60
N PHE A 44 7.59 9.15 5.55
CA PHE A 44 6.96 10.03 6.55
C PHE A 44 7.23 11.49 6.25
N ASN A 45 8.44 11.82 5.76
CA ASN A 45 8.89 13.20 5.69
C ASN A 45 8.76 13.78 4.27
N GLU A 46 9.29 13.10 3.25
CA GLU A 46 9.40 13.68 1.90
C GLU A 46 8.04 13.83 1.18
N ASN A 47 7.02 13.09 1.61
CA ASN A 47 5.66 13.19 1.10
C ASN A 47 5.02 14.56 1.37
N TYR A 48 5.50 15.35 2.34
CA TYR A 48 5.16 16.78 2.46
C TYR A 48 5.43 17.54 1.15
N PHE A 49 6.63 17.35 0.59
CA PHE A 49 7.04 18.01 -0.66
C PHE A 49 6.34 17.38 -1.86
N ALA A 50 6.21 16.06 -1.87
CA ALA A 50 5.55 15.34 -2.96
C ALA A 50 4.08 15.73 -3.11
N PHE A 51 3.36 15.94 -1.99
CA PHE A 51 1.96 16.36 -2.01
C PHE A 51 1.80 17.75 -2.62
N ARG A 52 2.63 18.72 -2.20
CA ARG A 52 2.62 20.05 -2.81
C ARG A 52 2.98 20.01 -4.29
N ALA A 53 3.99 19.25 -4.68
CA ALA A 53 4.38 19.09 -6.08
C ALA A 53 3.25 18.48 -6.93
N ALA A 54 2.52 17.49 -6.40
CA ALA A 54 1.37 16.90 -7.08
C ALA A 54 0.22 17.91 -7.27
N LEU A 55 -0.05 18.74 -6.26
CA LEU A 55 -1.07 19.79 -6.34
C LEU A 55 -0.68 20.90 -7.32
N ASP A 56 0.57 21.34 -7.31
CA ASP A 56 1.10 22.33 -8.26
C ASP A 56 1.02 21.80 -9.70
N ASP A 57 1.43 20.56 -9.94
CA ASP A 57 1.37 19.94 -11.27
C ASP A 57 -0.07 19.77 -11.76
N ALA A 58 -0.97 19.28 -10.89
CA ALA A 58 -2.39 19.16 -11.20
C ALA A 58 -3.04 20.52 -11.49
N PHE A 59 -2.72 21.54 -10.68
CA PHE A 59 -3.21 22.89 -10.88
C PHE A 59 -2.76 23.48 -12.23
N ALA A 60 -1.47 23.32 -12.56
CA ALA A 60 -0.88 23.76 -13.81
C ALA A 60 -1.49 23.07 -15.04
N LYS A 61 -1.93 21.80 -14.89
CA LYS A 61 -2.68 21.04 -15.90
C LYS A 61 -4.16 21.46 -16.03
N GLY A 62 -4.62 22.44 -15.26
CA GLY A 62 -6.00 22.90 -15.30
C GLY A 62 -6.97 22.02 -14.48
N ILE A 63 -6.47 21.07 -13.69
CA ILE A 63 -7.30 20.22 -12.84
C ILE A 63 -7.77 21.06 -11.65
N ARG A 64 -9.08 21.01 -11.37
CA ARG A 64 -9.72 21.79 -10.29
C ARG A 64 -10.47 20.94 -9.28
N LEU A 65 -10.87 19.72 -9.62
CA LEU A 65 -11.51 18.78 -8.69
C LEU A 65 -10.51 17.68 -8.34
N VAL A 66 -10.19 17.54 -7.05
CA VAL A 66 -9.22 16.55 -6.56
C VAL A 66 -9.89 15.70 -5.49
N ALA A 67 -9.92 14.38 -5.71
CA ALA A 67 -10.35 13.42 -4.69
C ALA A 67 -9.14 12.89 -3.92
N LEU A 68 -9.29 12.71 -2.60
CA LEU A 68 -8.35 12.02 -1.71
C LEU A 68 -8.99 10.74 -1.11
N PRO A 69 -8.81 9.57 -1.76
CA PRO A 69 -9.37 8.30 -1.30
C PRO A 69 -8.58 7.68 -0.12
N GLY A 70 -8.71 8.31 1.04
CA GLY A 70 -8.15 7.84 2.30
C GLY A 70 -6.65 8.01 2.48
N ASP A 71 -6.27 7.81 3.73
CA ASP A 71 -4.95 8.04 4.31
C ASP A 71 -4.36 9.37 3.85
N TYR A 72 -5.14 10.44 3.98
CA TYR A 72 -4.67 11.79 3.64
C TYR A 72 -3.70 12.32 4.68
N SER A 73 -3.75 11.81 5.92
CA SER A 73 -2.87 12.21 7.02
C SER A 73 -2.09 11.05 7.63
N ASP A 74 -0.98 11.34 8.31
CA ASP A 74 -0.34 10.39 9.22
C ASP A 74 -1.14 10.36 10.54
N ASP A 75 -1.97 9.33 10.68
CA ASP A 75 -2.68 8.94 11.91
C ASP A 75 -3.62 10.00 12.51
N ALA A 76 -4.22 10.85 11.66
CA ALA A 76 -5.23 11.83 12.08
C ALA A 76 -4.75 12.75 13.22
N GLN A 77 -3.44 12.99 13.33
CA GLN A 77 -2.87 13.76 14.42
C GLN A 77 -3.16 15.25 14.21
N PRO A 78 -3.53 16.02 15.26
CA PRO A 78 -3.84 17.45 15.11
C PRO A 78 -2.77 18.26 14.36
N ILE A 79 -1.49 17.98 14.62
CA ILE A 79 -0.37 18.61 13.91
C ILE A 79 -0.46 18.41 12.38
N ASN A 80 -0.76 17.18 11.95
CA ASN A 80 -0.85 16.80 10.55
C ASN A 80 -2.15 17.28 9.91
N ILE A 81 -3.27 17.20 10.63
CA ILE A 81 -4.58 17.66 10.13
C ILE A 81 -4.60 19.18 9.96
N ASN A 82 -4.02 19.92 10.89
CA ASN A 82 -3.86 21.37 10.75
C ASN A 82 -2.98 21.71 9.54
N GLY A 83 -1.85 21.01 9.38
CA GLY A 83 -0.92 21.21 8.26
C GLY A 83 -1.56 20.92 6.90
N ILE A 84 -2.22 19.77 6.72
CA ILE A 84 -2.88 19.42 5.46
C ILE A 84 -4.06 20.36 5.17
N SER A 85 -4.86 20.71 6.18
CA SER A 85 -5.99 21.65 6.02
C SER A 85 -5.50 23.01 5.52
N ALA A 86 -4.40 23.53 6.09
CA ALA A 86 -3.80 24.78 5.63
C ALA A 86 -3.32 24.70 4.16
N ILE A 87 -2.72 23.58 3.76
CA ILE A 87 -2.33 23.34 2.36
C ILE A 87 -3.57 23.33 1.47
N LEU A 88 -4.61 22.56 1.81
CA LEU A 88 -5.81 22.45 0.99
C LEU A 88 -6.52 23.81 0.84
N HIS A 89 -6.61 24.60 1.90
CA HIS A 89 -7.15 25.97 1.81
C HIS A 89 -6.31 26.90 0.93
N GLU A 90 -4.98 26.78 0.95
CA GLU A 90 -4.09 27.52 0.03
C GLU A 90 -4.44 27.24 -1.44
N TYR A 91 -4.68 25.97 -1.79
CA TYR A 91 -5.04 25.61 -3.17
C TYR A 91 -6.53 25.87 -3.49
N GLN A 92 -7.43 25.86 -2.50
CA GLN A 92 -8.79 26.34 -2.68
C GLN A 92 -8.82 27.82 -3.06
N ALA A 93 -7.95 28.64 -2.45
CA ALA A 93 -7.80 30.05 -2.82
C ALA A 93 -7.33 30.24 -4.28
N LYS A 94 -6.68 29.22 -4.87
CA LYS A 94 -6.29 29.17 -6.29
C LYS A 94 -7.43 28.63 -7.20
N GLY A 95 -8.56 28.22 -6.63
CA GLY A 95 -9.74 27.72 -7.35
C GLY A 95 -9.87 26.21 -7.42
N MET A 96 -9.06 25.44 -6.67
CA MET A 96 -9.23 23.98 -6.56
C MET A 96 -10.32 23.63 -5.54
N ARG A 97 -10.86 22.41 -5.64
CA ARG A 97 -11.83 21.83 -4.72
C ARG A 97 -11.41 20.41 -4.38
N PHE A 98 -11.58 20.05 -3.11
CA PHE A 98 -11.11 18.78 -2.56
C PHE A 98 -12.28 17.97 -2.03
N PHE A 99 -12.21 16.66 -2.23
CA PHE A 99 -13.22 15.68 -1.81
C PHE A 99 -12.51 14.50 -1.17
N ILE A 100 -12.66 14.33 0.14
CA ILE A 100 -11.96 13.31 0.90
C ILE A 100 -12.88 12.15 1.27
N ALA A 101 -12.31 10.95 1.34
CA ALA A 101 -12.87 9.77 2.00
C ALA A 101 -11.87 9.38 3.09
N PRO A 102 -12.30 8.85 4.26
CA PRO A 102 -11.35 8.43 5.28
C PRO A 102 -10.64 7.15 4.86
N GLY A 103 -9.37 7.04 5.25
CA GLY A 103 -8.67 5.76 5.33
C GLY A 103 -8.52 5.28 6.75
N ASN A 104 -7.81 4.17 6.95
CA ASN A 104 -7.64 3.58 8.28
C ASN A 104 -6.65 4.36 9.16
N HIS A 105 -6.06 5.44 8.65
CA HIS A 105 -5.25 6.39 9.40
C HIS A 105 -5.97 7.74 9.64
N ASP A 106 -7.22 7.89 9.23
CA ASP A 106 -7.92 9.19 9.19
C ASP A 106 -9.28 9.24 9.90
N PRO A 107 -9.75 8.12 10.45
CA PRO A 107 -9.20 7.84 11.76
C PRO A 107 -8.63 6.42 11.94
N ASN A 108 -7.72 6.29 12.90
CA ASN A 108 -7.22 5.01 13.39
C ASN A 108 -8.26 4.24 14.20
N GLU A 109 -9.09 4.98 14.93
CA GLU A 109 -10.13 4.48 15.83
C GLU A 109 -11.40 5.35 15.70
N PRO A 110 -12.61 4.86 16.00
CA PRO A 110 -13.82 5.65 15.79
C PRO A 110 -13.91 6.87 16.73
N TYR A 111 -13.13 6.89 17.82
CA TYR A 111 -13.06 7.92 18.85
C TYR A 111 -11.60 8.29 19.12
N ASP A 112 -11.38 9.49 19.68
CA ASP A 112 -10.03 9.98 19.96
C ASP A 112 -9.22 9.01 20.85
N ASP A 113 -8.03 8.64 20.39
CA ASP A 113 -7.01 7.94 21.17
C ASP A 113 -6.05 8.97 21.79
N ASP A 114 -6.20 9.21 23.09
CA ASP A 114 -5.36 10.12 23.87
C ASP A 114 -4.11 9.44 24.46
N GLU A 115 -3.84 8.18 24.10
CA GLU A 115 -2.67 7.40 24.53
C GLU A 115 -1.65 7.13 23.41
N ALA A 116 -1.95 7.51 22.18
CA ALA A 116 -1.12 7.26 20.99
C ALA A 116 0.21 8.05 20.92
N GLY A 117 0.97 7.85 19.84
CA GLY A 117 2.11 8.66 19.43
C GLY A 117 3.25 7.85 18.81
N LYS A 118 4.44 8.45 18.65
CA LYS A 118 5.58 7.87 17.90
C LYS A 118 6.89 7.92 18.70
N SER A 119 7.77 6.96 18.43
CA SER A 119 8.98 6.73 19.24
C SER A 119 10.30 7.22 18.63
N ASP A 120 10.23 7.80 17.44
CA ASP A 120 11.30 7.84 16.43
C ASP A 120 11.31 9.19 15.68
N PHE A 121 10.95 10.28 16.35
CA PHE A 121 11.26 11.62 15.86
C PHE A 121 12.76 11.88 15.95
N LEU A 122 13.32 12.57 14.97
CA LEU A 122 14.74 12.87 14.92
C LEU A 122 15.09 14.06 15.82
N THR A 123 16.14 13.89 16.61
CA THR A 123 16.76 14.97 17.41
C THR A 123 17.95 15.59 16.68
N ARG A 124 18.40 16.77 17.14
CA ARG A 124 19.61 17.43 16.60
C ARG A 124 20.87 16.57 16.71
N ASP A 125 20.93 15.70 17.71
CA ASP A 125 22.06 14.81 17.97
C ASP A 125 21.99 13.50 17.20
N GLY A 126 21.03 13.34 16.27
CA GLY A 126 20.89 12.14 15.46
C GLY A 126 20.17 10.97 16.13
N LYS A 127 19.60 11.18 17.32
CA LYS A 127 18.87 10.15 18.09
C LYS A 127 17.36 10.21 17.87
N GLU A 128 16.70 9.11 18.16
CA GLU A 128 15.24 9.01 18.27
C GLU A 128 14.70 9.71 19.53
N GLN A 129 13.58 10.40 19.40
CA GLN A 129 12.79 11.03 20.46
C GLN A 129 11.38 10.44 20.48
N LYS A 130 10.96 9.98 21.67
CA LYS A 130 9.59 9.56 21.91
C LYS A 130 8.70 10.76 22.15
N VAL A 131 7.60 10.84 21.41
CA VAL A 131 6.58 11.88 21.54
C VAL A 131 5.22 11.21 21.60
N PHE A 132 4.50 11.36 22.70
CA PHE A 132 3.23 10.68 22.95
C PHE A 132 2.14 11.64 23.40
N ALA A 133 0.90 11.25 23.15
CA ALA A 133 -0.28 11.91 23.67
C ALA A 133 -0.27 11.90 25.21
N THR A 134 -0.89 12.92 25.82
CA THR A 134 -0.77 13.16 27.27
C THR A 134 -1.42 12.07 28.12
N GLY A 135 -2.37 11.31 27.56
CA GLY A 135 -2.99 10.14 28.20
C GLY A 135 -2.09 8.91 28.21
N ASN A 136 -0.98 8.87 27.45
CA ASN A 136 -0.07 7.73 27.40
C ASN A 136 0.50 7.41 28.79
N ALA A 137 0.73 6.12 29.08
CA ALA A 137 1.23 5.65 30.36
C ALA A 137 2.57 6.30 30.76
N ALA A 138 3.50 6.50 29.81
CA ALA A 138 4.78 7.14 30.08
C ALA A 138 4.61 8.63 30.43
N CYS A 139 3.66 9.31 29.79
CA CYS A 139 3.31 10.69 30.11
C CYS A 139 2.67 10.83 31.48
N LYS A 140 1.72 9.94 31.82
CA LYS A 140 1.13 9.86 33.16
C LYS A 140 2.20 9.56 34.23
N ALA A 141 3.17 8.71 33.92
CA ALA A 141 4.31 8.38 34.79
C ALA A 141 5.39 9.48 34.84
N LYS A 142 5.28 10.54 34.02
CA LYS A 142 6.26 11.62 33.91
C LYS A 142 7.68 11.13 33.56
N ASP A 143 7.77 10.17 32.64
CA ASP A 143 9.05 9.69 32.12
C ASP A 143 9.82 10.86 31.46
N PRO A 144 11.01 11.24 31.96
CA PRO A 144 11.76 12.37 31.44
C PRO A 144 12.34 12.15 30.03
N SER A 145 12.32 10.90 29.53
CA SER A 145 12.74 10.56 28.16
C SER A 145 11.63 10.74 27.12
N VAL A 146 10.40 11.01 27.56
CA VAL A 146 9.23 11.15 26.70
C VAL A 146 8.74 12.59 26.67
N ILE A 147 8.37 13.05 25.49
CA ILE A 147 7.77 14.36 25.30
C ILE A 147 6.27 14.17 25.15
N CYS A 148 5.53 14.91 25.95
CA CYS A 148 4.09 14.72 26.07
C CYS A 148 3.36 15.88 25.40
N THR A 149 2.55 15.58 24.39
CA THR A 149 1.74 16.56 23.67
C THR A 149 0.51 15.91 23.06
N ASN A 150 -0.61 16.61 23.12
CA ASN A 150 -1.85 16.19 22.45
C ASN A 150 -1.85 16.54 20.96
N GLU A 151 -0.79 17.13 20.43
CA GLU A 151 -0.59 17.23 18.98
C GLU A 151 -0.41 15.85 18.31
N LEU A 152 -0.11 14.81 19.11
CA LEU A 152 0.08 13.41 18.68
C LEU A 152 -1.03 12.45 19.12
N LEU A 153 -2.16 12.97 19.64
CA LEU A 153 -3.36 12.14 19.77
C LEU A 153 -3.86 11.73 18.38
N GLU A 154 -4.50 10.58 18.26
CA GLU A 154 -5.13 10.15 17.00
C GLU A 154 -6.61 10.52 17.08
N MET A 155 -7.07 11.43 16.20
CA MET A 155 -8.45 11.91 16.28
C MET A 155 -9.45 10.85 15.80
N GLY A 156 -10.63 10.84 16.42
CA GLY A 156 -11.80 10.10 15.95
C GLY A 156 -12.67 10.92 15.00
N TYR A 157 -13.73 10.29 14.49
CA TYR A 157 -14.58 10.86 13.43
C TYR A 157 -15.11 12.27 13.71
N GLU A 158 -15.60 12.53 14.92
CA GLU A 158 -16.26 13.81 15.25
C GLU A 158 -15.31 15.01 15.04
N ARG A 159 -14.07 14.92 15.55
CA ARG A 159 -13.10 16.00 15.40
C ARG A 159 -12.61 16.15 13.97
N LEU A 160 -12.32 15.04 13.30
CA LEU A 160 -11.84 15.05 11.92
C LEU A 160 -12.85 15.67 10.96
N ILE A 161 -14.11 15.27 11.07
CA ILE A 161 -15.19 15.84 10.27
C ILE A 161 -15.31 17.35 10.53
N ALA A 162 -15.21 17.78 11.79
CA ALA A 162 -15.30 19.19 12.12
C ALA A 162 -14.13 20.01 11.52
N GLN A 163 -12.91 19.48 11.56
CA GLN A 163 -11.72 20.18 11.06
C GLN A 163 -11.57 20.16 9.53
N LEU A 164 -12.12 19.13 8.87
CA LEU A 164 -12.01 18.93 7.42
C LEU A 164 -13.37 19.07 6.70
N ALA A 165 -14.33 19.74 7.33
CA ALA A 165 -15.70 19.91 6.85
C ALA A 165 -15.77 20.41 5.39
N ASP A 166 -14.92 21.38 5.04
CA ASP A 166 -14.91 22.05 3.74
C ASP A 166 -14.43 21.18 2.57
N PHE A 167 -13.90 19.98 2.85
CA PHE A 167 -13.33 19.07 1.86
C PHE A 167 -14.27 17.91 1.51
N GLY A 168 -15.58 18.21 1.47
CA GLY A 168 -16.65 17.31 1.03
C GLY A 168 -17.47 16.68 2.16
N TYR A 169 -16.92 16.60 3.38
CA TYR A 169 -17.64 16.05 4.53
C TYR A 169 -18.89 16.85 4.93
N MET A 170 -18.95 18.13 4.58
CA MET A 170 -20.13 18.98 4.76
C MET A 170 -20.57 19.60 3.42
N PRO A 171 -21.87 19.91 3.26
CA PRO A 171 -22.37 20.55 2.04
C PRO A 171 -21.68 21.89 1.79
N ASN A 172 -21.36 22.17 0.52
CA ASN A 172 -20.90 23.49 0.08
C ASN A 172 -22.00 24.19 -0.74
N LYS A 173 -22.12 25.52 -0.61
CA LYS A 173 -23.12 26.30 -1.38
C LYS A 173 -22.90 26.24 -2.90
N ALA A 174 -21.68 25.92 -3.34
CA ALA A 174 -21.35 25.75 -4.76
C ALA A 174 -21.80 24.39 -5.31
N ASP A 175 -22.21 23.44 -4.47
CA ASP A 175 -22.68 22.13 -4.91
C ASP A 175 -24.10 22.20 -5.44
N LEU A 176 -24.36 21.45 -6.51
CA LEU A 176 -25.71 21.31 -7.08
C LEU A 176 -26.53 20.27 -6.33
N HIS A 177 -25.85 19.36 -5.65
CA HIS A 177 -26.43 18.31 -4.83
C HIS A 177 -25.39 17.85 -3.81
N TRP A 178 -25.83 17.51 -2.61
CA TRP A 178 -25.04 16.85 -1.59
C TRP A 178 -25.97 15.92 -0.80
N GLU A 179 -25.53 14.75 -0.37
CA GLU A 179 -26.29 13.87 0.54
C GLU A 179 -25.38 12.86 1.24
N THR A 180 -25.87 12.29 2.33
CA THR A 180 -25.33 11.12 3.04
C THR A 180 -26.26 9.92 2.83
N PRO A 181 -25.87 8.69 3.23
CA PRO A 181 -26.79 7.54 3.26
C PRO A 181 -28.07 7.76 4.06
N PHE A 182 -28.09 8.73 4.98
CA PHE A 182 -29.18 9.00 5.91
C PHE A 182 -30.02 10.22 5.52
N SER A 183 -29.62 10.95 4.47
CA SER A 183 -30.28 12.18 4.06
C SER A 183 -31.70 11.92 3.56
N LYS A 184 -32.64 12.76 4.00
CA LYS A 184 -34.04 12.72 3.56
C LYS A 184 -34.52 14.12 3.23
N TYR A 185 -34.57 14.46 1.95
CA TYR A 185 -35.00 15.77 1.52
C TYR A 185 -36.53 15.89 1.41
N PRO A 186 -37.15 16.92 2.03
CA PRO A 186 -38.57 17.19 1.89
C PRO A 186 -38.99 17.28 0.40
N GLY A 187 -39.99 16.49 0.01
CA GLY A 187 -40.47 16.43 -1.37
C GLY A 187 -39.43 15.94 -2.39
N GLY A 188 -38.35 15.32 -1.95
CA GLY A 188 -37.27 14.81 -2.79
C GLY A 188 -36.42 15.91 -3.45
N LYS A 189 -36.46 17.15 -2.93
CA LYS A 189 -35.74 18.29 -3.51
C LYS A 189 -34.57 18.73 -2.65
N TYR A 190 -33.38 18.73 -3.21
CA TYR A 190 -32.19 19.26 -2.55
C TYR A 190 -32.33 20.75 -2.22
N SER A 191 -31.85 21.14 -1.04
CA SER A 191 -31.49 22.50 -0.73
C SER A 191 -30.28 22.52 0.20
N TYR A 192 -29.45 23.55 0.09
CA TYR A 192 -28.27 23.69 0.95
C TYR A 192 -28.62 23.69 2.44
N ALA A 193 -29.72 24.35 2.83
CA ALA A 193 -30.15 24.42 4.23
C ALA A 193 -30.50 23.03 4.80
N GLU A 194 -31.29 22.24 4.07
CA GLU A 194 -31.64 20.87 4.48
C GLU A 194 -30.43 19.92 4.46
N ALA A 195 -29.52 20.13 3.50
CA ALA A 195 -28.27 19.38 3.42
C ALA A 195 -27.38 19.65 4.64
N MET A 196 -27.33 20.90 5.13
CA MET A 196 -26.58 21.25 6.34
C MET A 196 -27.13 20.54 7.58
N VAL A 197 -28.46 20.40 7.68
CA VAL A 197 -29.09 19.62 8.74
C VAL A 197 -28.74 18.14 8.60
N SER A 198 -28.87 17.58 7.40
CA SER A 198 -28.56 16.16 7.14
C SER A 198 -27.08 15.82 7.33
N GLY A 199 -26.19 16.80 7.15
CA GLY A 199 -24.74 16.63 7.28
C GLY A 199 -24.22 16.64 8.72
N ASP A 200 -25.00 17.12 9.69
CA ASP A 200 -24.64 17.10 11.11
C ASP A 200 -24.29 15.67 11.55
N VAL A 201 -23.18 15.52 12.29
CA VAL A 201 -22.67 14.20 12.74
C VAL A 201 -23.69 13.39 13.53
N ARG A 202 -24.67 14.04 14.16
CA ARG A 202 -25.77 13.38 14.90
C ARG A 202 -26.79 12.71 13.98
N ASN A 203 -26.84 13.12 12.72
CA ASN A 203 -27.81 12.62 11.72
C ASN A 203 -27.21 11.60 10.75
N ARG A 204 -25.96 11.17 10.98
CA ARG A 204 -25.25 10.19 10.13
C ARG A 204 -24.54 9.11 10.92
N GLN A 205 -25.27 8.54 11.88
CA GLN A 205 -24.82 7.43 12.71
C GLN A 205 -25.62 6.18 12.40
N PHE A 206 -24.98 5.03 12.61
CA PHE A 206 -25.60 3.72 12.54
C PHE A 206 -25.12 2.88 13.71
N GLU A 207 -25.90 1.87 14.07
CA GLU A 207 -25.55 0.99 15.19
C GLU A 207 -24.60 -0.11 14.71
N MET A 208 -23.37 -0.10 15.22
CA MET A 208 -22.35 -1.11 14.99
C MET A 208 -22.33 -2.11 16.14
N CYS A 209 -22.50 -3.41 15.86
CA CYS A 209 -22.37 -4.49 16.84
C CYS A 209 -21.21 -5.42 16.46
N ALA A 210 -20.78 -6.30 17.37
CA ALA A 210 -19.70 -7.25 17.11
C ALA A 210 -20.02 -8.25 15.99
N GLU A 211 -21.31 -8.52 15.76
CA GLU A 211 -21.78 -9.53 14.80
C GLU A 211 -22.24 -8.96 13.44
N GLY A 212 -22.53 -7.66 13.36
CA GLY A 212 -23.07 -7.02 12.16
C GLY A 212 -23.70 -5.65 12.43
N GLU A 213 -24.36 -5.11 11.41
CA GLU A 213 -25.10 -3.85 11.53
C GLU A 213 -26.40 -4.02 12.33
N GLY A 214 -26.59 -3.16 13.34
CA GLY A 214 -27.78 -3.10 14.16
C GLY A 214 -28.96 -2.38 13.47
N GLY A 215 -29.76 -1.66 14.26
CA GLY A 215 -30.91 -0.92 13.78
C GLY A 215 -31.91 -1.81 13.03
N ILE A 216 -32.26 -1.42 11.79
CA ILE A 216 -33.24 -2.16 10.97
C ILE A 216 -32.73 -3.53 10.50
N TYR A 217 -31.40 -3.76 10.52
CA TYR A 217 -30.78 -4.99 10.05
C TYR A 217 -30.63 -6.04 11.15
N ARG A 218 -30.76 -5.65 12.43
CA ARG A 218 -30.56 -6.51 13.60
C ARG A 218 -31.42 -7.76 13.55
N ALA A 219 -32.74 -7.63 13.36
CA ALA A 219 -33.66 -8.75 13.47
C ALA A 219 -33.37 -9.87 12.45
N GLU A 220 -33.05 -9.48 11.21
CA GLU A 220 -32.64 -10.43 10.17
C GLU A 220 -31.29 -11.06 10.50
N GLY A 221 -30.33 -10.24 10.94
CA GLY A 221 -28.98 -10.67 11.31
C GLY A 221 -28.95 -11.65 12.48
N GLU A 222 -29.67 -11.38 13.57
CA GLU A 222 -29.80 -12.25 14.74
C GLU A 222 -30.48 -13.57 14.37
N LYS A 223 -31.51 -13.53 13.52
CA LYS A 223 -32.18 -14.73 13.02
C LYS A 223 -31.23 -15.60 12.20
N ALA A 224 -30.43 -14.99 11.31
CA ALA A 224 -29.45 -15.71 10.51
C ALA A 224 -28.33 -16.30 11.36
N LEU A 225 -27.91 -15.61 12.42
CA LEU A 225 -26.84 -16.03 13.31
C LEU A 225 -27.30 -17.03 14.39
N GLY A 226 -28.59 -17.06 14.71
CA GLY A 226 -29.16 -17.90 15.77
C GLY A 226 -28.87 -17.41 17.20
N LYS A 227 -28.42 -16.16 17.37
CA LYS A 227 -28.17 -15.54 18.68
C LYS A 227 -28.32 -14.01 18.61
N PRO A 228 -28.59 -13.33 19.75
CA PRO A 228 -28.63 -11.88 19.81
C PRO A 228 -27.29 -11.23 19.46
N TYR A 229 -27.36 -10.01 18.93
CA TYR A 229 -26.19 -9.16 18.73
C TYR A 229 -25.70 -8.61 20.07
N THR A 230 -24.40 -8.37 20.17
CA THR A 230 -23.73 -7.94 21.39
C THR A 230 -22.79 -6.77 21.11
N LYS A 231 -22.41 -6.07 22.19
CA LYS A 231 -21.41 -4.98 22.16
C LYS A 231 -21.72 -3.94 21.10
N CYS A 232 -22.89 -3.31 21.19
CA CYS A 232 -23.32 -2.34 20.19
C CYS A 232 -22.94 -0.91 20.59
N SER A 233 -22.53 -0.10 19.62
CA SER A 233 -22.33 1.35 19.75
C SER A 233 -22.81 2.04 18.48
N ASP A 234 -23.36 3.24 18.61
CA ASP A 234 -23.54 4.12 17.45
C ASP A 234 -22.18 4.61 16.97
N ILE A 235 -21.92 4.53 15.67
CA ILE A 235 -20.69 5.00 15.01
C ILE A 235 -21.09 5.93 13.86
N ILE A 236 -20.28 6.96 13.63
CA ILE A 236 -20.44 7.88 12.51
C ILE A 236 -20.06 7.17 11.20
N ASP A 237 -20.88 7.35 10.17
CA ASP A 237 -20.47 7.08 8.78
C ASP A 237 -20.27 8.41 8.06
N SER A 238 -19.07 8.59 7.50
CA SER A 238 -18.65 9.83 6.85
C SER A 238 -18.85 9.84 5.33
N SER A 239 -19.55 8.84 4.77
CA SER A 239 -19.85 8.76 3.34
C SER A 239 -20.75 9.89 2.88
N TYR A 240 -20.51 10.36 1.65
CA TYR A 240 -21.35 11.39 1.01
C TYR A 240 -21.31 11.28 -0.52
N LEU A 241 -22.39 11.74 -1.14
CA LEU A 241 -22.51 11.96 -2.58
C LEU A 241 -22.56 13.47 -2.82
N VAL A 242 -21.82 13.95 -3.82
CA VAL A 242 -21.81 15.38 -4.18
C VAL A 242 -21.83 15.57 -5.70
N GLU A 243 -22.55 16.60 -6.16
CA GLU A 243 -22.53 17.08 -7.55
C GLU A 243 -21.80 18.44 -7.61
N PRO A 244 -20.46 18.45 -7.71
CA PRO A 244 -19.69 19.69 -7.68
C PRO A 244 -19.78 20.49 -8.99
N VAL A 245 -20.11 19.82 -10.09
CA VAL A 245 -20.40 20.41 -11.40
C VAL A 245 -21.50 19.60 -12.06
N ARG A 246 -22.27 20.25 -12.94
CA ARG A 246 -23.44 19.62 -13.60
C ARG A 246 -23.05 18.32 -14.29
N GLY A 247 -23.74 17.24 -13.92
CA GLY A 247 -23.61 15.93 -14.56
C GLY A 247 -22.52 15.03 -13.97
N LEU A 248 -21.68 15.51 -13.07
CA LEU A 248 -20.64 14.72 -12.41
C LEU A 248 -21.02 14.47 -10.94
N TRP A 249 -21.17 13.21 -10.57
CA TRP A 249 -21.35 12.77 -9.20
C TRP A 249 -20.07 12.14 -8.67
N LEU A 250 -19.62 12.61 -7.51
CA LEU A 250 -18.55 12.02 -6.74
C LEU A 250 -19.15 11.32 -5.53
N LEU A 251 -18.92 10.02 -5.43
CA LEU A 251 -19.41 9.18 -4.33
C LEU A 251 -18.23 8.83 -3.43
N SER A 252 -18.09 9.55 -2.33
CA SER A 252 -17.12 9.29 -1.26
C SER A 252 -17.69 8.23 -0.32
N ILE A 253 -16.94 7.16 -0.09
CA ILE A 253 -17.40 6.02 0.70
C ILE A 253 -16.44 5.77 1.87
N ASP A 254 -17.01 5.79 3.07
CA ASP A 254 -16.35 5.43 4.31
C ASP A 254 -16.38 3.91 4.48
N ALA A 255 -15.37 3.24 3.94
CA ALA A 255 -15.23 1.79 4.03
C ALA A 255 -14.46 1.33 5.29
N ASN A 256 -14.18 2.23 6.25
CA ASN A 256 -13.65 1.83 7.55
C ASN A 256 -14.73 1.08 8.33
N VAL A 257 -14.34 0.00 9.00
CA VAL A 257 -15.23 -0.77 9.87
C VAL A 257 -14.50 -1.08 11.18
N PHE A 258 -14.93 -0.41 12.25
CA PHE A 258 -14.42 -0.57 13.61
C PHE A 258 -15.33 -1.56 14.36
N ILE A 259 -14.92 -2.82 14.44
CA ILE A 259 -15.75 -3.87 15.07
C ILE A 259 -15.50 -3.87 16.58
N PRO A 260 -16.55 -3.80 17.42
CA PRO A 260 -16.41 -3.91 18.88
C PRO A 260 -15.66 -5.18 19.32
N ASN A 261 -14.58 -5.02 20.08
CA ASN A 261 -13.63 -6.08 20.41
C ASN A 261 -13.83 -6.63 21.84
N ALA A 262 -12.86 -7.40 22.36
CA ALA A 262 -12.92 -7.96 23.72
C ALA A 262 -12.87 -6.92 24.85
N SER A 263 -12.26 -5.77 24.60
CA SER A 263 -12.10 -4.64 25.52
C SER A 263 -13.30 -3.67 25.50
N PHE A 264 -14.31 -3.92 24.66
CA PHE A 264 -15.52 -3.11 24.61
C PHE A 264 -16.24 -3.07 25.96
N ASN A 265 -16.52 -1.86 26.45
CA ASN A 265 -17.21 -1.65 27.71
C ASN A 265 -18.59 -1.02 27.44
N PRO A 266 -19.71 -1.73 27.68
CA PRO A 266 -21.05 -1.17 27.50
C PRO A 266 -21.34 0.07 28.37
N ALA A 267 -20.65 0.24 29.50
CA ALA A 267 -20.77 1.43 30.34
C ALA A 267 -19.97 2.63 29.80
N ASN A 268 -19.04 2.39 28.87
CA ASN A 268 -18.30 3.41 28.14
C ASN A 268 -18.12 2.99 26.67
N PRO A 269 -19.21 2.97 25.88
CA PRO A 269 -19.22 2.42 24.52
C PRO A 269 -18.41 3.26 23.52
N LYS A 270 -17.93 4.44 23.94
CA LYS A 270 -17.09 5.35 23.16
C LYS A 270 -15.60 5.25 23.50
N ALA A 271 -15.19 4.26 24.29
CA ALA A 271 -13.78 4.03 24.55
C ALA A 271 -13.09 3.53 23.26
N PHE A 272 -12.07 4.26 22.79
CA PHE A 272 -11.32 3.94 21.57
C PHE A 272 -10.78 2.50 21.57
N LYS A 273 -10.25 2.01 22.70
CA LYS A 273 -9.75 0.62 22.87
C LYS A 273 -10.80 -0.46 22.68
N GLY A 274 -12.08 -0.11 22.66
CA GLY A 274 -13.21 -1.03 22.53
C GLY A 274 -13.42 -1.58 21.12
N PHE A 275 -12.58 -1.22 20.14
CA PHE A 275 -12.77 -1.56 18.73
C PHE A 275 -11.51 -2.19 18.10
N ASP A 276 -11.71 -3.02 17.09
CA ASP A 276 -10.64 -3.49 16.22
C ASP A 276 -10.30 -2.42 15.18
N GLY A 277 -9.01 -2.23 14.92
CA GLY A 277 -8.54 -1.31 13.86
C GLY A 277 -9.06 -1.71 12.47
N ALA A 278 -9.40 -0.71 11.66
CA ALA A 278 -10.08 -0.93 10.39
C ALA A 278 -9.17 -1.49 9.26
N GLY A 279 -7.86 -1.56 9.45
CA GLY A 279 -6.87 -1.82 8.39
C GLY A 279 -7.01 -3.17 7.66
N ASN A 280 -7.67 -4.18 8.23
CA ASN A 280 -7.93 -5.46 7.54
C ASN A 280 -9.42 -5.71 7.22
N ALA A 281 -10.30 -4.81 7.65
CA ALA A 281 -11.75 -5.02 7.55
C ALA A 281 -12.26 -4.70 6.14
N GLY A 282 -12.09 -3.44 5.73
CA GLY A 282 -12.45 -2.91 4.41
C GLY A 282 -13.81 -3.39 3.88
N TRP A 283 -13.89 -3.52 2.56
CA TRP A 283 -15.12 -3.91 1.86
C TRP A 283 -15.70 -5.27 2.27
N ASN A 284 -14.86 -6.22 2.71
CA ASN A 284 -15.33 -7.52 3.20
C ASN A 284 -16.26 -7.35 4.41
N LYS A 285 -15.94 -6.41 5.31
CA LYS A 285 -16.76 -6.14 6.49
C LYS A 285 -17.87 -5.13 6.23
N VAL A 286 -17.73 -4.22 5.27
CA VAL A 286 -18.82 -3.33 4.83
C VAL A 286 -20.09 -4.13 4.51
N LEU A 287 -19.98 -5.25 3.80
CA LEU A 287 -21.13 -6.07 3.43
C LEU A 287 -21.94 -6.65 4.61
N THR A 288 -21.34 -6.72 5.79
CA THR A 288 -21.96 -7.31 6.99
C THR A 288 -22.25 -6.28 8.08
N HIS A 289 -21.44 -5.22 8.16
CA HIS A 289 -21.45 -4.22 9.23
C HIS A 289 -21.85 -2.80 8.77
N LYS A 290 -22.01 -2.59 7.46
CA LYS A 290 -22.51 -1.35 6.83
C LYS A 290 -23.42 -1.67 5.63
N ARG A 291 -24.42 -2.53 5.86
CA ARG A 291 -25.45 -2.92 4.88
C ARG A 291 -26.18 -1.70 4.31
N HIS A 292 -26.47 -0.68 5.13
CA HIS A 292 -27.08 0.57 4.65
C HIS A 292 -26.27 1.22 3.53
N GLN A 293 -24.94 1.16 3.61
CA GLN A 293 -24.05 1.76 2.62
C GLN A 293 -24.15 1.02 1.29
N THR A 294 -24.23 -0.33 1.31
CA THR A 294 -24.40 -1.13 0.09
C THR A 294 -25.75 -0.87 -0.58
N GLU A 295 -26.82 -0.72 0.20
CA GLU A 295 -28.15 -0.37 -0.31
C GLU A 295 -28.19 1.06 -0.87
N TRP A 296 -27.52 1.99 -0.21
CA TRP A 296 -27.40 3.37 -0.67
C TRP A 296 -26.58 3.46 -1.97
N ILE A 297 -25.46 2.76 -2.09
CA ILE A 297 -24.69 2.65 -3.34
C ILE A 297 -25.59 2.17 -4.48
N LYS A 298 -26.40 1.13 -4.25
CA LYS A 298 -27.36 0.63 -5.25
C LYS A 298 -28.40 1.69 -5.66
N SER A 299 -28.87 2.50 -4.72
CA SER A 299 -29.76 3.62 -5.01
C SER A 299 -29.06 4.70 -5.84
N VAL A 300 -27.85 5.11 -5.43
CA VAL A 300 -27.05 6.14 -6.12
C VAL A 300 -26.71 5.71 -7.55
N THR A 301 -26.27 4.48 -7.78
CA THR A 301 -25.93 3.98 -9.12
C THR A 301 -27.14 3.93 -10.05
N ALA A 302 -28.31 3.53 -9.52
CA ALA A 302 -29.57 3.53 -10.27
C ALA A 302 -30.01 4.96 -10.64
N ARG A 303 -29.93 5.92 -9.71
CA ARG A 303 -30.26 7.32 -9.95
C ARG A 303 -29.29 7.98 -10.92
N ALA A 304 -27.98 7.74 -10.76
CA ALA A 304 -26.97 8.25 -11.68
C ALA A 304 -27.26 7.81 -13.11
N ARG A 305 -27.64 6.55 -13.33
CA ARG A 305 -28.05 6.05 -14.64
C ARG A 305 -29.33 6.74 -15.14
N ALA A 306 -30.36 6.84 -14.31
CA ALA A 306 -31.64 7.43 -14.68
C ALA A 306 -31.52 8.93 -15.06
N GLU A 307 -30.62 9.64 -14.37
CA GLU A 307 -30.38 11.07 -14.55
C GLU A 307 -29.24 11.38 -15.53
N GLY A 308 -28.60 10.35 -16.12
CA GLY A 308 -27.48 10.51 -17.05
C GLY A 308 -26.22 11.13 -16.42
N LYS A 309 -25.98 10.87 -15.13
CA LYS A 309 -24.81 11.34 -14.38
C LYS A 309 -23.60 10.43 -14.63
N GLN A 310 -22.43 11.05 -14.77
CA GLN A 310 -21.15 10.38 -14.63
C GLN A 310 -20.90 10.16 -13.13
N LEU A 311 -20.67 8.92 -12.70
CA LEU A 311 -20.48 8.57 -11.30
C LEU A 311 -19.07 8.03 -11.06
N MET A 312 -18.26 8.78 -10.32
CA MET A 312 -16.96 8.32 -9.84
C MET A 312 -17.07 8.00 -8.35
N ALA A 313 -16.96 6.72 -7.99
CA ALA A 313 -16.84 6.32 -6.60
C ALA A 313 -15.38 6.26 -6.18
N PHE A 314 -15.10 6.65 -4.94
CA PHE A 314 -13.79 6.52 -4.35
C PHE A 314 -13.91 6.20 -2.86
N SER A 315 -13.03 5.33 -2.40
CA SER A 315 -12.89 4.91 -1.01
C SER A 315 -11.45 4.50 -0.76
N HIS A 316 -11.09 4.23 0.48
CA HIS A 316 -9.72 3.85 0.78
C HIS A 316 -9.35 2.43 0.31
N TYR A 317 -10.23 1.45 0.54
CA TYR A 317 -9.89 0.04 0.33
C TYR A 317 -10.14 -0.44 -1.11
N PRO A 318 -9.32 -1.38 -1.61
CA PRO A 318 -9.59 -2.05 -2.90
C PRO A 318 -10.91 -2.81 -2.87
N THR A 319 -11.64 -2.83 -3.99
CA THR A 319 -12.90 -3.60 -4.11
C THR A 319 -12.72 -5.01 -4.70
N MET A 320 -11.50 -5.36 -5.10
CA MET A 320 -11.15 -6.66 -5.70
C MET A 320 -9.67 -6.99 -5.50
N ASP A 321 -9.26 -8.17 -5.98
CA ASP A 321 -7.85 -8.60 -5.98
C ASP A 321 -6.94 -7.55 -6.64
N PHE A 322 -5.85 -7.23 -5.93
CA PHE A 322 -4.85 -6.23 -6.33
C PHE A 322 -3.47 -6.85 -6.62
N TYR A 323 -3.38 -8.19 -6.67
CA TYR A 323 -2.17 -8.95 -7.02
C TYR A 323 -2.25 -9.58 -8.41
N ALA A 324 -3.07 -9.03 -9.31
CA ALA A 324 -3.28 -9.59 -10.65
C ALA A 324 -3.65 -11.08 -10.62
N ASN A 325 -4.52 -11.46 -9.66
CA ASN A 325 -4.95 -12.82 -9.40
C ASN A 325 -3.81 -13.78 -9.00
N GLN A 326 -2.69 -13.27 -8.48
CA GLN A 326 -1.56 -14.07 -7.97
C GLN A 326 -1.66 -14.37 -6.46
N THR A 327 -2.72 -13.93 -5.78
CA THR A 327 -2.86 -14.04 -4.31
C THR A 327 -2.63 -15.47 -3.79
N ASP A 328 -3.23 -16.49 -4.40
CA ASP A 328 -3.10 -17.88 -3.94
C ASP A 328 -1.69 -18.43 -4.17
N ALA A 329 -1.07 -18.07 -5.31
CA ALA A 329 0.32 -18.44 -5.59
C ALA A 329 1.27 -17.80 -4.57
N MET A 330 1.06 -16.52 -4.23
CA MET A 330 1.86 -15.84 -3.21
C MET A 330 1.71 -16.50 -1.83
N LYS A 331 0.49 -16.88 -1.43
CA LYS A 331 0.24 -17.60 -0.16
C LYS A 331 0.91 -18.97 -0.12
N ALA A 332 1.04 -19.65 -1.26
CA ALA A 332 1.67 -20.97 -1.34
C ALA A 332 3.20 -20.92 -1.24
N VAL A 333 3.81 -19.80 -1.67
CA VAL A 333 5.27 -19.68 -1.83
C VAL A 333 5.93 -18.97 -0.65
N PHE A 334 5.30 -17.92 -0.11
CA PHE A 334 5.90 -17.05 0.89
C PHE A 334 5.44 -17.39 2.32
N LYS A 335 6.06 -16.75 3.32
CA LYS A 335 5.69 -16.93 4.73
C LYS A 335 4.21 -16.61 4.97
N PRO A 336 3.55 -17.28 5.95
CA PRO A 336 2.21 -16.89 6.37
C PRO A 336 2.13 -15.41 6.74
N GLY A 337 1.10 -14.70 6.26
CA GLY A 337 0.93 -13.27 6.48
C GLY A 337 1.78 -12.36 5.57
N ALA A 338 2.66 -12.92 4.74
CA ALA A 338 3.44 -12.15 3.77
C ALA A 338 2.53 -11.35 2.83
N PHE A 339 3.03 -10.20 2.40
CA PHE A 339 2.33 -9.30 1.48
C PHE A 339 0.92 -8.91 1.94
N GLN A 340 0.63 -8.93 3.25
CA GLN A 340 -0.66 -8.48 3.80
C GLN A 340 -1.89 -9.09 3.09
N THR A 341 -1.80 -10.34 2.63
CA THR A 341 -2.85 -10.98 1.81
C THR A 341 -4.22 -11.12 2.51
N ALA A 342 -4.28 -10.88 3.82
CA ALA A 342 -5.52 -10.76 4.58
C ALA A 342 -6.40 -9.57 4.14
N ARG A 343 -5.80 -8.54 3.52
CA ARG A 343 -6.49 -7.34 3.02
C ARG A 343 -7.14 -7.54 1.65
N VAL A 344 -6.88 -8.66 0.98
CA VAL A 344 -7.46 -8.95 -0.34
C VAL A 344 -8.98 -9.15 -0.22
N PRO A 345 -9.79 -8.38 -0.97
CA PRO A 345 -11.24 -8.57 -0.99
C PRO A 345 -11.61 -9.97 -1.47
N ALA A 346 -12.59 -10.60 -0.81
CA ALA A 346 -13.12 -11.87 -1.28
C ALA A 346 -13.83 -11.70 -2.62
N ALA A 347 -13.85 -12.73 -3.46
CA ALA A 347 -14.55 -12.69 -4.75
C ALA A 347 -16.05 -12.34 -4.60
N ALA A 348 -16.69 -12.82 -3.52
CA ALA A 348 -18.08 -12.48 -3.19
C ALA A 348 -18.27 -10.97 -2.89
N THR A 349 -17.25 -10.32 -2.32
CA THR A 349 -17.24 -8.88 -2.07
C THR A 349 -17.26 -8.09 -3.37
N THR A 350 -16.36 -8.43 -4.30
CA THR A 350 -16.35 -7.84 -5.64
C THR A 350 -17.67 -8.04 -6.38
N ALA A 351 -18.21 -9.27 -6.32
CA ALA A 351 -19.49 -9.60 -6.95
C ALA A 351 -20.66 -8.78 -6.37
N ALA A 352 -20.72 -8.59 -5.06
CA ALA A 352 -21.77 -7.80 -4.41
C ALA A 352 -21.73 -6.33 -4.85
N LEU A 353 -20.53 -5.74 -4.98
CA LEU A 353 -20.36 -4.35 -5.42
C LEU A 353 -20.72 -4.16 -6.90
N ALA A 354 -20.33 -5.12 -7.75
CA ALA A 354 -20.77 -5.13 -9.15
C ALA A 354 -22.30 -5.26 -9.25
N ALA A 355 -22.91 -6.14 -8.45
CA ALA A 355 -24.37 -6.31 -8.39
C ALA A 355 -25.11 -5.09 -7.82
N ALA A 356 -24.46 -4.27 -6.99
CA ALA A 356 -24.96 -2.95 -6.58
C ALA A 356 -24.90 -1.91 -7.71
N GLY A 357 -24.41 -2.28 -8.90
CA GLY A 357 -24.35 -1.41 -10.08
C GLY A 357 -23.15 -0.47 -10.09
N LEU A 358 -22.16 -0.67 -9.20
CA LEU A 358 -20.94 0.12 -9.22
C LEU A 358 -20.11 -0.26 -10.45
N ARG A 359 -19.71 0.75 -11.26
CA ARG A 359 -19.00 0.52 -12.53
C ARG A 359 -17.53 0.94 -12.51
N LEU A 360 -17.18 1.96 -11.72
CA LEU A 360 -15.82 2.46 -11.56
C LEU A 360 -15.59 2.84 -10.10
N HIS A 361 -14.49 2.35 -9.54
CA HIS A 361 -14.02 2.66 -8.20
C HIS A 361 -12.54 3.05 -8.24
N VAL A 362 -12.16 4.10 -7.49
CA VAL A 362 -10.77 4.48 -7.26
C VAL A 362 -10.42 4.24 -5.79
N GLY A 363 -9.51 3.30 -5.54
CA GLY A 363 -9.03 2.89 -4.20
C GLY A 363 -7.57 3.26 -3.94
N GLY A 364 -7.13 3.13 -2.68
CA GLY A 364 -5.76 3.30 -2.17
C GLY A 364 -5.35 2.14 -1.26
N HIS A 365 -4.94 2.44 -0.02
CA HIS A 365 -4.65 1.52 1.10
C HIS A 365 -3.42 0.63 0.95
N MET A 366 -3.28 -0.04 -0.20
CA MET A 366 -2.13 -0.91 -0.46
C MET A 366 -0.90 -0.13 -0.92
N HIS A 367 -1.06 1.16 -1.27
CA HIS A 367 -0.06 2.00 -1.92
C HIS A 367 0.32 1.48 -3.32
N PHE A 368 -0.60 0.77 -3.97
CA PHE A 368 -0.33 0.08 -5.23
C PHE A 368 -0.73 0.91 -6.44
N ASN A 369 0.05 0.82 -7.51
CA ASN A 369 -0.35 1.20 -8.85
C ASN A 369 -0.86 -0.03 -9.61
N GLY A 370 -2.18 -0.21 -9.61
CA GLY A 370 -2.81 -1.38 -10.24
C GLY A 370 -4.19 -1.07 -10.77
N THR A 371 -4.69 -1.91 -11.66
CA THR A 371 -6.08 -1.88 -12.10
C THR A 371 -6.53 -3.31 -12.31
N ASN A 372 -7.81 -3.57 -12.06
CA ASN A 372 -8.41 -4.85 -12.35
C ASN A 372 -9.89 -4.65 -12.69
N ASP A 373 -10.47 -5.62 -13.39
CA ASP A 373 -11.85 -5.57 -13.86
C ASP A 373 -12.58 -6.88 -13.56
N TYR A 374 -13.88 -6.76 -13.35
CA TYR A 374 -14.75 -7.89 -13.04
C TYR A 374 -16.06 -7.77 -13.81
N GLN A 375 -16.50 -8.88 -14.40
CA GLN A 375 -17.81 -9.02 -15.01
C GLN A 375 -18.53 -10.24 -14.43
N ASP A 376 -19.75 -10.04 -13.93
CA ASP A 376 -20.58 -11.16 -13.47
C ASP A 376 -21.44 -11.77 -14.59
N ALA A 377 -22.10 -12.89 -14.27
CA ALA A 377 -23.00 -13.59 -15.18
C ALA A 377 -24.26 -12.79 -15.56
N ALA A 378 -24.67 -11.82 -14.72
CA ALA A 378 -25.77 -10.90 -15.02
C ALA A 378 -25.33 -9.76 -15.96
N GLY A 379 -24.03 -9.66 -16.25
CA GLY A 379 -23.43 -8.65 -17.10
C GLY A 379 -23.14 -7.33 -16.39
N ASN A 380 -23.15 -7.27 -15.06
CA ASN A 380 -22.59 -6.12 -14.34
C ASN A 380 -21.08 -6.08 -14.56
N PHE A 381 -20.52 -4.88 -14.68
CA PHE A 381 -19.10 -4.67 -14.96
C PHE A 381 -18.56 -3.62 -13.99
N LEU A 382 -17.49 -3.97 -13.27
CA LEU A 382 -16.82 -3.12 -12.30
C LEU A 382 -15.32 -3.05 -12.63
N VAL A 383 -14.78 -1.84 -12.70
CA VAL A 383 -13.34 -1.59 -12.73
C VAL A 383 -12.90 -0.98 -11.41
N ASN A 384 -11.86 -1.55 -10.81
CA ASN A 384 -11.17 -0.98 -9.66
C ASN A 384 -9.80 -0.44 -10.09
N VAL A 385 -9.59 0.85 -9.89
CA VAL A 385 -8.31 1.52 -10.09
C VAL A 385 -7.66 1.68 -8.72
N GLN A 386 -6.57 0.97 -8.47
CA GLN A 386 -5.70 1.25 -7.33
C GLN A 386 -4.82 2.43 -7.70
N SER A 387 -5.11 3.57 -7.06
CA SER A 387 -4.29 4.76 -7.18
C SER A 387 -3.05 4.60 -6.28
N PRO A 388 -1.85 4.81 -6.83
CA PRO A 388 -0.61 4.76 -6.06
C PRO A 388 -0.53 5.87 -5.02
N SER A 389 0.25 5.62 -3.99
CA SER A 389 0.58 6.60 -2.95
C SER A 389 1.62 7.60 -3.45
N LEU A 390 1.58 8.81 -2.91
CA LEU A 390 2.64 9.81 -3.08
C LEU A 390 3.88 9.52 -2.21
N ALA A 391 3.75 8.65 -1.22
CA ALA A 391 4.73 8.39 -0.17
C ALA A 391 5.55 7.10 -0.39
N VAL A 392 5.49 6.47 -1.56
CA VAL A 392 6.22 5.21 -1.84
C VAL A 392 6.85 5.21 -3.24
N TYR A 393 7.60 4.15 -3.57
CA TYR A 393 8.09 3.93 -4.93
C TYR A 393 6.97 3.87 -5.96
N GLY A 394 7.20 4.52 -7.10
CA GLY A 394 6.15 4.76 -8.09
C GLY A 394 5.24 5.92 -7.71
N ALA A 395 5.72 6.84 -6.85
CA ALA A 395 5.01 8.04 -6.43
C ALA A 395 4.34 8.72 -7.62
N SER A 396 3.01 8.76 -7.60
CA SER A 396 2.23 9.25 -8.72
C SER A 396 0.79 9.53 -8.30
N TYR A 397 0.07 10.27 -9.13
CA TYR A 397 -1.37 10.45 -8.98
C TYR A 397 -2.11 10.08 -10.27
N LYS A 398 -3.40 9.76 -10.14
CA LYS A 398 -4.26 9.44 -11.27
C LYS A 398 -5.04 10.67 -11.75
N VAL A 399 -5.13 10.83 -13.05
CA VAL A 399 -6.08 11.73 -13.72
C VAL A 399 -7.17 10.88 -14.35
N VAL A 400 -8.42 11.14 -13.98
CA VAL A 400 -9.61 10.47 -14.53
C VAL A 400 -10.35 11.48 -15.41
N THR A 401 -10.52 11.15 -16.69
CA THR A 401 -11.21 11.98 -17.67
C THR A 401 -12.37 11.22 -18.27
N TYR A 402 -13.60 11.67 -18.03
CA TYR A 402 -14.74 11.18 -18.80
C TYR A 402 -14.72 11.81 -20.20
N LYS A 403 -14.53 11.00 -21.23
CA LYS A 403 -14.55 11.46 -22.63
C LYS A 403 -15.98 11.62 -23.13
N ASP A 404 -16.86 10.73 -22.69
CA ASP A 404 -18.29 10.73 -22.96
C ASP A 404 -19.04 10.00 -21.82
N ALA A 405 -20.28 9.56 -22.07
CA ALA A 405 -21.12 8.89 -21.07
C ALA A 405 -20.64 7.47 -20.70
N ASP A 406 -19.91 6.80 -21.60
CA ASP A 406 -19.50 5.41 -21.46
C ASP A 406 -17.98 5.22 -21.46
N THR A 407 -17.20 6.22 -21.87
CA THR A 407 -15.74 6.12 -22.02
C THR A 407 -15.02 6.95 -20.96
N VAL A 408 -14.21 6.28 -20.14
CA VAL A 408 -13.36 6.90 -19.12
C VAL A 408 -11.90 6.64 -19.46
N ASP A 409 -11.10 7.70 -19.54
CA ASP A 409 -9.67 7.67 -19.79
C ASP A 409 -8.94 7.93 -18.47
N VAL A 410 -8.00 7.06 -18.11
CA VAL A 410 -7.25 7.14 -16.85
C VAL A 410 -5.76 7.17 -17.16
N THR A 411 -5.08 8.20 -16.67
CA THR A 411 -3.63 8.38 -16.84
C THR A 411 -2.94 8.48 -15.50
N THR A 412 -1.77 7.87 -15.38
CA THR A 412 -0.89 7.94 -14.22
C THR A 412 0.18 8.98 -14.43
N VAL A 413 0.27 9.95 -13.53
CA VAL A 413 1.25 11.03 -13.59
C VAL A 413 2.33 10.76 -12.54
N ALA A 414 3.50 10.33 -13.01
CA ALA A 414 4.65 10.04 -12.16
C ALA A 414 5.34 11.30 -11.63
N LEU A 415 5.61 11.32 -10.33
CA LEU A 415 6.30 12.40 -9.61
C LEU A 415 7.77 12.05 -9.47
N ASN A 416 8.52 12.10 -10.57
CA ASN A 416 9.96 11.85 -10.50
C ASN A 416 10.73 13.07 -9.99
N ASN A 417 10.26 14.28 -10.32
CA ASN A 417 10.92 15.53 -9.98
C ASN A 417 10.07 16.32 -8.99
N VAL A 418 10.41 16.23 -7.70
CA VAL A 418 9.74 16.98 -6.63
C VAL A 418 10.67 18.10 -6.16
N PRO A 419 10.28 19.39 -6.26
CA PRO A 419 11.08 20.46 -5.71
C PRO A 419 11.33 20.26 -4.22
N ARG A 420 12.56 20.53 -3.76
CA ARG A 420 12.96 20.48 -2.34
C ARG A 420 12.87 19.09 -1.68
N PHE A 421 12.73 18.00 -2.44
CA PHE A 421 12.68 16.65 -1.88
C PHE A 421 13.90 16.29 -1.01
N ASN A 422 15.06 16.87 -1.30
CA ASN A 422 16.32 16.65 -0.59
C ASN A 422 16.59 17.68 0.51
N GLU A 423 15.62 18.53 0.86
CA GLU A 423 15.82 19.60 1.85
C GLU A 423 16.19 19.06 3.24
N LEU A 424 15.70 17.88 3.59
CA LEU A 424 15.90 17.24 4.89
C LEU A 424 17.19 16.41 4.96
N PHE A 425 17.89 16.17 3.83
CA PHE A 425 19.09 15.33 3.79
C PHE A 425 20.18 15.77 4.79
N PRO A 426 20.48 17.08 4.95
CA PRO A 426 21.45 17.51 5.95
C PRO A 426 21.08 17.15 7.39
N LEU A 427 19.79 16.91 7.68
CA LEU A 427 19.35 16.50 9.01
C LEU A 427 19.58 14.99 9.22
N TYR A 428 19.36 14.17 8.20
CA TYR A 428 19.63 12.72 8.27
C TYR A 428 21.12 12.39 8.41
N GLU A 429 22.01 13.30 8.02
CA GLU A 429 23.46 13.15 8.26
C GLU A 429 23.79 13.02 9.76
N SER A 430 23.05 13.70 10.65
CA SER A 430 23.29 13.59 12.09
C SER A 430 22.93 12.20 12.62
N GLU A 431 21.83 11.63 12.15
CA GLU A 431 21.43 10.25 12.45
C GLU A 431 22.46 9.26 11.93
N TYR A 432 22.87 9.42 10.66
CA TYR A 432 23.88 8.55 10.07
C TYR A 432 25.17 8.56 10.89
N ALA A 433 25.70 9.76 11.20
CA ALA A 433 26.91 9.91 12.00
C ALA A 433 26.77 9.30 13.40
N TYR A 434 25.63 9.52 14.07
CA TYR A 434 25.33 8.92 15.37
C TYR A 434 25.37 7.38 15.32
N LEU A 435 24.65 6.78 14.37
CA LEU A 435 24.55 5.33 14.23
C LEU A 435 25.89 4.68 13.86
N GLN A 436 26.70 5.33 13.02
CA GLN A 436 28.04 4.83 12.69
C GLN A 436 29.01 4.93 13.88
N GLY A 437 28.90 5.99 14.69
CA GLY A 437 29.74 6.19 15.88
C GLY A 437 29.34 5.35 17.09
N SER A 438 28.09 4.87 17.15
CA SER A 438 27.59 4.09 18.29
C SER A 438 28.11 2.65 18.28
N SER A 439 28.49 2.16 19.48
CA SER A 439 28.82 0.75 19.74
C SER A 439 27.65 -0.04 20.35
N ALA A 440 26.50 0.60 20.60
CA ALA A 440 25.33 -0.07 21.14
C ALA A 440 24.72 -1.01 20.10
N GLU A 441 24.42 -2.25 20.49
CA GLU A 441 23.87 -3.26 19.59
C GLU A 441 22.55 -2.82 18.92
N ALA A 442 21.70 -2.11 19.68
CA ALA A 442 20.44 -1.57 19.17
C ALA A 442 20.65 -0.53 18.06
N ASP A 443 21.70 0.29 18.12
CA ASP A 443 22.01 1.30 17.10
C ASP A 443 22.70 0.67 15.89
N ILE A 444 23.58 -0.31 16.11
CA ILE A 444 24.24 -1.05 15.02
C ILE A 444 23.20 -1.70 14.10
N LYS A 445 22.12 -2.28 14.68
CA LYS A 445 21.01 -2.87 13.91
C LYS A 445 20.21 -1.87 13.08
N LYS A 446 20.32 -0.58 13.39
CA LYS A 446 19.61 0.50 12.70
C LYS A 446 20.44 1.19 11.60
N ARG A 447 21.70 0.78 11.40
CA ARG A 447 22.55 1.37 10.37
C ARG A 447 21.96 1.14 8.97
N TRP A 448 21.90 2.22 8.19
CA TRP A 448 21.39 2.24 6.83
C TRP A 448 22.47 2.72 5.84
N ASN A 449 22.21 2.59 4.54
CA ASN A 449 23.19 2.93 3.50
C ASN A 449 23.11 4.43 3.13
N HIS A 450 24.22 5.15 3.33
CA HIS A 450 24.33 6.59 3.10
C HIS A 450 23.95 7.03 1.68
N ALA A 451 24.16 6.17 0.68
CA ALA A 451 23.94 6.51 -0.73
C ALA A 451 22.49 6.91 -1.09
N ILE A 452 21.51 6.69 -0.19
CA ILE A 452 20.17 7.30 -0.35
C ILE A 452 20.21 8.84 -0.39
N LEU A 453 21.15 9.45 0.34
CA LEU A 453 21.34 10.91 0.38
C LEU A 453 22.04 11.46 -0.88
N ASP A 454 22.57 10.60 -1.74
CA ASP A 454 23.19 10.99 -3.02
C ASP A 454 22.19 11.05 -4.19
N THR A 455 20.92 10.69 -3.93
CA THR A 455 19.86 10.64 -4.95
C THR A 455 19.52 12.03 -5.50
N ARG A 456 19.25 12.10 -6.81
CA ARG A 456 19.17 13.38 -7.55
C ARG A 456 17.76 13.79 -7.92
N SER A 457 16.81 12.88 -7.74
CA SER A 457 15.39 13.09 -8.00
C SER A 457 14.56 12.29 -7.00
N TYR A 458 13.28 12.64 -6.86
CA TYR A 458 12.37 11.91 -6.00
C TYR A 458 12.09 10.49 -6.52
N GLY A 459 12.13 10.31 -7.84
CA GLY A 459 12.08 8.98 -8.46
C GLY A 459 13.27 8.09 -8.04
N GLU A 460 14.49 8.64 -8.04
CA GLU A 460 15.68 7.94 -7.53
C GLU A 460 15.60 7.68 -6.02
N PHE A 461 15.17 8.67 -5.24
CA PHE A 461 15.01 8.56 -3.80
C PHE A 461 14.04 7.45 -3.42
N THR A 462 12.82 7.45 -3.98
CA THR A 462 11.81 6.43 -3.68
C THR A 462 12.23 5.05 -4.19
N ARG A 463 12.94 4.97 -5.33
CA ARG A 463 13.56 3.72 -5.82
C ARG A 463 14.54 3.15 -4.81
N TYR A 464 15.46 3.98 -4.31
CA TYR A 464 16.47 3.57 -3.37
C TYR A 464 15.86 3.18 -2.02
N TYR A 465 14.98 4.02 -1.48
CA TYR A 465 14.20 3.77 -0.27
C TYR A 465 13.53 2.39 -0.33
N PHE A 466 12.86 2.06 -1.44
CA PHE A 466 12.12 0.82 -1.54
C PHE A 466 13.02 -0.41 -1.68
N GLY A 467 14.20 -0.26 -2.30
CA GLY A 467 15.24 -1.28 -2.27
C GLY A 467 15.74 -1.57 -0.85
N GLU A 468 15.94 -0.51 -0.05
CA GLU A 468 16.29 -0.64 1.37
C GLU A 468 15.15 -1.21 2.21
N LEU A 469 13.90 -0.83 1.97
CA LEU A 469 12.73 -1.42 2.62
C LEU A 469 12.64 -2.93 2.34
N SER A 470 12.90 -3.32 1.09
CA SER A 470 13.00 -4.73 0.74
C SER A 470 14.10 -5.42 1.56
N ARG A 471 15.31 -4.85 1.61
CA ARG A 471 16.48 -5.43 2.29
C ARG A 471 16.32 -5.50 3.81
N LEU A 472 15.86 -4.42 4.42
CA LEU A 472 15.80 -4.23 5.88
C LEU A 472 14.57 -4.90 6.50
N ARG A 473 13.51 -5.15 5.73
CA ARG A 473 12.25 -5.65 6.27
C ARG A 473 11.66 -6.80 5.47
N PHE A 474 11.30 -6.60 4.21
CA PHE A 474 10.50 -7.61 3.47
C PHE A 474 11.23 -8.93 3.30
N MET A 475 12.56 -8.92 3.11
CA MET A 475 13.34 -10.15 3.02
C MET A 475 13.20 -11.02 4.27
N ASP A 476 13.09 -10.42 5.46
CA ASP A 476 12.89 -11.15 6.71
C ASP A 476 11.43 -11.50 6.98
N GLU A 477 10.50 -10.59 6.68
CA GLU A 477 9.08 -10.81 6.93
C GLU A 477 8.45 -11.81 5.97
N TYR A 478 8.79 -11.76 4.68
CA TYR A 478 8.03 -12.46 3.62
C TYR A 478 8.69 -13.73 3.12
N TRP A 479 10.03 -13.81 3.10
CA TRP A 479 10.74 -14.88 2.42
C TRP A 479 11.14 -16.01 3.39
N PRO A 480 10.92 -17.30 3.04
CA PRO A 480 11.56 -18.44 3.69
C PRO A 480 13.08 -18.30 3.70
N CYS A 481 13.76 -18.93 4.68
CA CYS A 481 15.20 -18.73 4.95
C CYS A 481 16.06 -18.97 3.70
N GLU A 482 15.90 -20.14 3.07
CA GLU A 482 16.64 -20.58 1.91
C GLU A 482 16.36 -19.72 0.67
N MET A 483 15.11 -19.25 0.53
CA MET A 483 14.72 -18.36 -0.55
C MET A 483 15.30 -16.95 -0.34
N LYS A 484 15.33 -16.47 0.90
CA LYS A 484 16.00 -15.21 1.28
C LYS A 484 17.48 -15.29 0.95
N GLU A 485 18.18 -16.36 1.34
CA GLU A 485 19.60 -16.54 1.04
C GLU A 485 19.81 -16.44 -0.48
N ALA A 486 19.11 -17.26 -1.27
CA ALA A 486 19.22 -17.24 -2.72
C ALA A 486 18.91 -15.86 -3.34
N ALA A 487 17.84 -15.18 -2.91
CA ALA A 487 17.43 -13.89 -3.45
C ALA A 487 18.36 -12.73 -3.05
N THR A 488 19.13 -12.88 -1.96
CA THR A 488 20.05 -11.84 -1.46
C THR A 488 21.51 -12.08 -1.83
N THR A 489 21.85 -13.27 -2.36
CA THR A 489 23.23 -13.60 -2.76
C THR A 489 23.42 -13.77 -4.27
N LEU A 490 22.41 -14.23 -5.00
CA LEU A 490 22.54 -14.55 -6.43
C LEU A 490 22.27 -13.32 -7.30
N ASN A 491 23.12 -13.08 -8.29
CA ASN A 491 22.78 -12.21 -9.42
C ASN A 491 21.99 -12.98 -10.50
N ALA A 492 21.39 -12.28 -11.46
CA ALA A 492 20.55 -12.93 -12.47
C ALA A 492 21.33 -13.89 -13.38
N LYS A 493 22.64 -13.68 -13.60
CA LYS A 493 23.50 -14.63 -14.33
C LYS A 493 23.58 -15.97 -13.58
N GLN A 494 23.86 -15.93 -12.28
CA GLN A 494 23.94 -17.13 -11.45
C GLN A 494 22.58 -17.82 -11.32
N MET A 495 21.48 -17.05 -11.20
CA MET A 495 20.11 -17.59 -11.25
C MET A 495 19.84 -18.33 -12.56
N LEU A 496 20.26 -17.77 -13.71
CA LEU A 496 20.08 -18.41 -15.00
C LEU A 496 20.92 -19.69 -15.11
N ILE A 497 22.16 -19.70 -14.60
CA ILE A 497 23.00 -20.91 -14.57
C ILE A 497 22.37 -21.97 -13.66
N LEU A 498 21.92 -21.62 -12.46
CA LEU A 498 21.27 -22.54 -11.52
C LEU A 498 19.97 -23.14 -12.08
N SER A 499 19.22 -22.36 -12.85
CA SER A 499 18.02 -22.89 -13.53
C SER A 499 18.35 -24.01 -14.53
N GLN A 500 19.60 -24.09 -15.00
CA GLN A 500 20.09 -25.11 -15.94
C GLN A 500 20.98 -26.17 -15.29
N LEU A 501 21.30 -26.02 -14.00
CA LEU A 501 22.19 -26.95 -13.29
C LEU A 501 21.51 -28.30 -13.10
N ASP A 502 22.25 -29.35 -13.43
CA ASP A 502 21.89 -30.74 -13.13
C ASP A 502 23.14 -31.36 -12.51
N THR A 503 23.07 -31.65 -11.22
CA THR A 503 24.19 -32.17 -10.44
C THR A 503 23.67 -33.17 -9.42
N LYS A 504 24.53 -34.11 -9.02
CA LYS A 504 24.29 -35.01 -7.89
C LYS A 504 24.98 -34.55 -6.60
N VAL A 505 25.75 -33.46 -6.65
CA VAL A 505 26.36 -32.85 -5.47
C VAL A 505 25.26 -32.19 -4.63
N THR A 506 25.25 -32.46 -3.33
CA THR A 506 24.23 -31.98 -2.40
C THR A 506 24.62 -30.69 -1.71
N LEU A 507 23.64 -30.00 -1.10
CA LEU A 507 23.90 -28.80 -0.29
C LEU A 507 24.91 -29.05 0.84
N ALA A 508 24.86 -30.22 1.48
CA ALA A 508 25.79 -30.61 2.54
C ALA A 508 27.26 -30.65 2.08
N GLN A 509 27.50 -30.84 0.79
CA GLN A 509 28.83 -30.94 0.17
C GLN A 509 29.37 -29.58 -0.30
N LEU A 510 28.58 -28.50 -0.28
CA LEU A 510 29.02 -27.17 -0.75
C LEU A 510 30.23 -26.62 0.01
N LYS A 511 30.37 -26.97 1.30
CA LYS A 511 31.55 -26.62 2.11
C LYS A 511 32.87 -27.17 1.54
N ASP A 512 32.80 -28.27 0.78
CA ASP A 512 33.94 -28.96 0.19
C ASP A 512 34.19 -28.49 -1.26
N ALA A 513 33.38 -27.55 -1.78
CA ALA A 513 33.49 -26.93 -3.09
C ALA A 513 33.23 -25.40 -3.04
N PRO A 514 33.99 -24.64 -2.22
CA PRO A 514 33.72 -23.23 -1.97
C PRO A 514 33.88 -22.37 -3.24
N GLY A 515 33.01 -21.36 -3.39
CA GLY A 515 33.13 -20.34 -4.44
C GLY A 515 32.49 -20.68 -5.79
N ILE A 516 31.91 -21.88 -5.97
CA ILE A 516 31.21 -22.24 -7.22
C ILE A 516 29.79 -21.66 -7.24
N VAL A 517 29.02 -21.90 -6.17
CA VAL A 517 27.66 -21.36 -6.01
C VAL A 517 27.59 -20.58 -4.70
N PRO A 518 27.13 -19.32 -4.70
CA PRO A 518 27.13 -18.47 -3.51
C PRO A 518 25.88 -18.68 -2.64
N ILE A 519 25.53 -19.95 -2.38
CA ILE A 519 24.47 -20.35 -1.44
C ILE A 519 25.02 -21.39 -0.47
N GLY A 520 24.35 -21.58 0.65
CA GLY A 520 24.77 -22.50 1.71
C GLY A 520 23.79 -23.62 1.98
N ALA A 521 24.06 -24.34 3.08
CA ALA A 521 23.13 -25.30 3.67
C ALA A 521 22.57 -24.80 5.01
N SER A 522 22.77 -23.52 5.34
CA SER A 522 22.45 -22.92 6.65
C SER A 522 20.95 -22.98 6.98
N CYS A 523 20.11 -22.89 5.96
CA CYS A 523 18.66 -22.96 6.05
C CYS A 523 18.09 -24.38 5.89
N ALA A 524 18.94 -25.39 5.69
CA ALA A 524 18.53 -26.78 5.47
C ALA A 524 18.78 -27.64 6.72
N ALA A 525 17.88 -28.59 6.96
CA ALA A 525 18.03 -29.59 8.02
C ALA A 525 19.01 -30.69 7.59
N LYS A 526 19.83 -31.17 8.53
CA LYS A 526 20.71 -32.32 8.32
C LYS A 526 19.89 -33.57 7.99
N GLY A 527 20.05 -34.08 6.79
CA GLY A 527 19.44 -35.34 6.35
C GLY A 527 20.41 -36.53 6.38
N THR A 528 19.88 -37.69 6.06
CA THR A 528 20.66 -38.92 5.88
C THR A 528 21.02 -39.09 4.40
N PRO A 529 22.30 -39.22 4.03
CA PRO A 529 22.69 -39.45 2.64
C PRO A 529 22.03 -40.72 2.09
N ALA A 530 21.52 -40.64 0.86
CA ALA A 530 20.99 -41.78 0.13
C ALA A 530 21.96 -42.19 -0.99
N GLY A 531 22.44 -43.44 -0.95
CA GLY A 531 23.34 -43.98 -1.96
C GLY A 531 24.78 -43.47 -1.88
N THR A 532 25.56 -43.73 -2.93
CA THR A 532 26.96 -43.26 -3.04
C THR A 532 26.98 -41.82 -3.54
N PRO A 533 27.48 -40.85 -2.75
CA PRO A 533 27.48 -39.44 -3.15
C PRO A 533 28.46 -39.19 -4.30
N ALA A 534 28.11 -38.27 -5.21
CA ALA A 534 29.07 -37.75 -6.18
C ALA A 534 30.17 -36.96 -5.44
N PRO A 535 31.42 -36.95 -5.94
CA PRO A 535 32.47 -36.15 -5.32
C PRO A 535 32.13 -34.66 -5.45
N ALA A 536 32.38 -33.87 -4.40
CA ALA A 536 32.09 -32.44 -4.40
C ALA A 536 32.80 -31.67 -5.54
N SER A 537 33.97 -32.17 -5.97
CA SER A 537 34.73 -31.63 -7.11
C SER A 537 33.97 -31.70 -8.45
N GLN A 538 32.96 -32.58 -8.59
CA GLN A 538 32.13 -32.68 -9.79
C GLN A 538 31.32 -31.40 -10.04
N LEU A 539 31.00 -30.64 -8.98
CA LEU A 539 30.17 -29.43 -9.08
C LEU A 539 30.78 -28.40 -10.04
N ALA A 540 32.10 -28.30 -10.15
CA ALA A 540 32.78 -27.36 -11.04
C ALA A 540 32.50 -27.67 -12.52
N ALA A 541 32.54 -28.96 -12.89
CA ALA A 541 32.22 -29.41 -14.23
C ALA A 541 30.72 -29.23 -14.54
N ASP A 542 29.85 -29.62 -13.61
CA ASP A 542 28.40 -29.49 -13.77
C ASP A 542 27.97 -28.00 -13.92
N TRP A 543 28.63 -27.11 -13.18
CA TRP A 543 28.42 -25.66 -13.29
C TRP A 543 28.88 -25.10 -14.64
N ALA A 544 30.02 -25.56 -15.18
CA ALA A 544 30.50 -25.16 -16.50
C ALA A 544 29.52 -25.59 -17.60
N ASP A 545 29.00 -26.82 -17.52
CA ASP A 545 27.99 -27.32 -18.47
C ASP A 545 26.68 -26.55 -18.37
N ALA A 546 26.23 -26.24 -17.15
CA ALA A 546 25.06 -25.39 -16.91
C ALA A 546 25.28 -23.96 -17.46
N THR A 547 26.49 -23.43 -17.37
CA THR A 547 26.87 -22.13 -17.92
C THR A 547 26.75 -22.11 -19.44
N VAL A 548 27.18 -23.18 -20.13
CA VAL A 548 27.00 -23.31 -21.59
C VAL A 548 25.52 -23.34 -21.96
N ARG A 549 24.68 -24.09 -21.22
CA ARG A 549 23.22 -24.15 -21.45
C ARG A 549 22.56 -22.78 -21.22
N ALA A 550 22.89 -22.10 -20.13
CA ALA A 550 22.43 -20.74 -19.83
C ALA A 550 22.83 -19.74 -20.93
N GLY A 551 24.06 -19.86 -21.45
CA GLY A 551 24.54 -19.05 -22.56
C GLY A 551 23.71 -19.22 -23.84
N LYS A 552 23.29 -20.46 -24.14
CA LYS A 552 22.40 -20.73 -25.28
C LYS A 552 21.01 -20.11 -25.09
N LEU A 553 20.45 -20.14 -23.88
CA LEU A 553 19.17 -19.49 -23.58
C LEU A 553 19.25 -17.97 -23.74
N ALA A 554 20.29 -17.33 -23.20
CA ALA A 554 20.50 -15.90 -23.36
C ALA A 554 20.67 -15.51 -24.84
N ALA A 555 21.50 -16.25 -25.58
CA ALA A 555 21.75 -16.00 -27.00
C ALA A 555 20.48 -16.15 -27.87
N ALA A 556 19.61 -17.12 -27.55
CA ALA A 556 18.33 -17.30 -28.24
C ALA A 556 17.38 -16.09 -28.09
N ALA A 557 17.55 -15.31 -27.01
CA ALA A 557 16.83 -14.06 -26.78
C ALA A 557 17.61 -12.80 -27.25
N GLY A 558 18.75 -12.98 -27.93
CA GLY A 558 19.61 -11.89 -28.40
C GLY A 558 20.37 -11.16 -27.28
N LEU A 559 20.62 -11.82 -26.14
CA LEU A 559 21.34 -11.29 -24.98
C LEU A 559 22.64 -12.07 -24.74
N LYS A 560 23.62 -11.48 -24.04
CA LYS A 560 24.79 -12.22 -23.56
C LYS A 560 24.55 -12.65 -22.11
N LEU A 561 25.00 -13.85 -21.75
CA LEU A 561 24.90 -14.35 -20.39
C LEU A 561 25.59 -13.42 -19.37
N ASP A 562 26.70 -12.80 -19.77
CA ASP A 562 27.43 -11.87 -18.90
C ASP A 562 26.65 -10.61 -18.58
N ASP A 563 25.77 -10.15 -19.47
CA ASP A 563 24.94 -8.96 -19.25
C ASP A 563 23.97 -9.17 -18.08
N PHE A 564 23.53 -10.41 -17.82
CA PHE A 564 22.66 -10.73 -16.67
C PHE A 564 23.36 -10.48 -15.32
N ALA A 565 24.69 -10.40 -15.26
CA ALA A 565 25.38 -10.07 -14.02
C ALA A 565 25.12 -8.61 -13.56
N SER A 566 24.64 -7.73 -14.46
CA SER A 566 24.27 -6.36 -14.12
C SER A 566 23.01 -6.27 -13.26
N VAL A 567 22.21 -7.33 -13.20
CA VAL A 567 21.06 -7.44 -12.28
C VAL A 567 21.58 -8.11 -11.03
N THR A 568 21.98 -7.29 -10.07
CA THR A 568 22.48 -7.75 -8.77
C THR A 568 21.38 -8.41 -7.94
N ALA A 569 21.74 -9.06 -6.83
CA ALA A 569 20.74 -9.55 -5.87
C ALA A 569 19.86 -8.41 -5.35
N TYR A 570 20.47 -7.24 -5.08
CA TYR A 570 19.77 -6.02 -4.66
C TYR A 570 18.76 -5.53 -5.71
N ASP A 571 19.16 -5.53 -6.98
CA ASP A 571 18.24 -5.23 -8.08
C ASP A 571 17.10 -6.25 -8.13
N PHE A 572 17.37 -7.55 -8.01
CA PHE A 572 16.34 -8.58 -8.13
C PHE A 572 15.26 -8.48 -7.05
N HIS A 573 15.64 -8.51 -5.77
CA HIS A 573 14.63 -8.45 -4.72
C HIS A 573 13.95 -7.08 -4.69
N GLY A 574 14.66 -6.01 -5.04
CA GLY A 574 14.09 -4.68 -5.22
C GLY A 574 13.06 -4.65 -6.36
N ASP A 575 13.39 -5.20 -7.53
CA ASP A 575 12.54 -5.25 -8.72
C ASP A 575 11.29 -6.10 -8.49
N PHE A 576 11.43 -7.23 -7.79
CA PHE A 576 10.31 -8.08 -7.40
C PHE A 576 9.31 -7.30 -6.54
N HIS A 577 9.75 -6.75 -5.39
CA HIS A 577 8.83 -6.04 -4.48
C HIS A 577 8.30 -4.75 -5.11
N ARG A 578 9.09 -4.03 -5.90
CA ARG A 578 8.62 -2.84 -6.61
C ARG A 578 7.57 -3.17 -7.66
N THR A 579 7.65 -4.33 -8.31
CA THR A 579 6.61 -4.75 -9.27
C THR A 579 5.32 -5.13 -8.57
N VAL A 580 5.42 -5.76 -7.38
CA VAL A 580 4.25 -6.02 -6.53
C VAL A 580 3.48 -4.72 -6.25
N TYR A 581 4.18 -3.60 -5.97
CA TYR A 581 3.55 -2.34 -5.60
C TYR A 581 3.23 -1.43 -6.79
N ALA A 582 4.11 -1.33 -7.79
CA ALA A 582 4.04 -0.26 -8.80
C ALA A 582 3.66 -0.76 -10.21
N GLY A 583 3.53 -2.07 -10.42
CA GLY A 583 3.08 -2.66 -11.69
C GLY A 583 3.89 -2.15 -12.89
N GLU A 584 3.20 -1.60 -13.90
CA GLU A 584 3.84 -1.06 -15.12
C GLU A 584 4.90 0.03 -14.86
N LEU A 585 4.78 0.79 -13.77
CA LEU A 585 5.79 1.80 -13.42
C LEU A 585 7.14 1.16 -13.06
N ALA A 586 7.11 0.00 -12.40
CA ALA A 586 8.33 -0.76 -12.10
C ALA A 586 8.99 -1.29 -13.37
N LEU A 587 8.20 -1.83 -14.30
CA LEU A 587 8.70 -2.32 -15.58
C LEU A 587 9.34 -1.20 -16.42
N ARG A 588 8.73 -0.01 -16.41
CA ARG A 588 9.28 1.18 -17.06
C ARG A 588 10.65 1.56 -16.48
N ASP A 589 10.79 1.54 -15.15
CA ASP A 589 12.06 1.84 -14.44
C ASP A 589 13.14 0.76 -14.69
N MET A 590 12.76 -0.51 -14.82
CA MET A 590 13.68 -1.58 -15.20
C MET A 590 14.24 -1.39 -16.62
N GLY A 591 13.42 -0.85 -17.53
CA GLY A 591 13.76 -0.68 -18.93
C GLY A 591 13.71 -1.98 -19.74
N ALA A 592 13.69 -1.84 -21.07
CA ALA A 592 13.43 -2.95 -21.99
C ALA A 592 14.44 -4.09 -21.88
N GLU A 593 15.73 -3.77 -21.67
CA GLU A 593 16.78 -4.77 -21.59
C GLU A 593 16.65 -5.68 -20.36
N ARG A 594 16.46 -5.09 -19.17
CA ARG A 594 16.26 -5.83 -17.93
C ARG A 594 14.96 -6.64 -17.96
N VAL A 595 13.88 -6.09 -18.55
CA VAL A 595 12.63 -6.82 -18.78
C VAL A 595 12.86 -8.06 -19.66
N ARG A 596 13.66 -7.95 -20.74
CA ARG A 596 14.02 -9.12 -21.56
C ARG A 596 14.83 -10.16 -20.79
N MET A 597 15.77 -9.74 -19.93
CA MET A 597 16.52 -10.66 -19.07
C MET A 597 15.57 -11.44 -18.14
N TYR A 598 14.60 -10.78 -17.52
CA TYR A 598 13.61 -11.47 -16.70
C TYR A 598 12.72 -12.42 -17.49
N LYS A 599 12.31 -12.07 -18.72
CA LYS A 599 11.57 -12.99 -19.61
C LYS A 599 12.35 -14.29 -19.87
N VAL A 600 13.67 -14.21 -20.07
CA VAL A 600 14.51 -15.41 -20.21
C VAL A 600 14.46 -16.25 -18.94
N LEU A 601 14.68 -15.65 -17.76
CA LEU A 601 14.62 -16.36 -16.48
C LEU A 601 13.25 -17.02 -16.23
N MET A 602 12.15 -16.33 -16.52
CA MET A 602 10.79 -16.87 -16.38
C MET A 602 10.54 -18.12 -17.22
N SER A 603 11.28 -18.29 -18.32
CA SER A 603 11.18 -19.43 -19.24
C SER A 603 12.27 -20.50 -19.05
N ALA A 604 13.25 -20.25 -18.16
CA ALA A 604 14.45 -21.08 -18.07
C ALA A 604 14.27 -22.35 -17.22
N PHE A 605 13.29 -22.38 -16.32
CA PHE A 605 13.14 -23.47 -15.35
C PHE A 605 12.60 -24.77 -15.96
N PRO A 606 12.97 -25.94 -15.42
CA PRO A 606 12.38 -27.21 -15.85
C PRO A 606 10.84 -27.24 -15.74
N ALA A 607 10.20 -27.90 -16.70
CA ALA A 607 8.74 -28.06 -16.72
C ALA A 607 8.22 -28.81 -15.48
N ALA A 608 9.01 -29.73 -14.93
CA ALA A 608 8.76 -30.39 -13.66
C ALA A 608 10.09 -30.50 -12.88
N PRO A 609 10.40 -29.55 -11.99
CA PRO A 609 11.57 -29.64 -11.11
C PRO A 609 11.52 -30.91 -10.26
N ALA A 610 12.68 -31.42 -9.86
CA ALA A 610 12.76 -32.55 -8.93
C ALA A 610 12.09 -32.19 -7.58
N ALA A 611 11.45 -33.17 -6.95
CA ALA A 611 10.80 -32.96 -5.66
C ALA A 611 11.83 -32.64 -4.56
N VAL A 612 11.56 -31.60 -3.78
CA VAL A 612 12.40 -31.20 -2.64
C VAL A 612 12.32 -32.25 -1.52
N LEU A 613 13.45 -32.83 -1.18
CA LEU A 613 13.61 -33.68 0.01
C LEU A 613 13.47 -32.83 1.27
N LYS A 614 12.71 -33.32 2.26
CA LYS A 614 12.43 -32.61 3.51
C LYS A 614 12.74 -33.47 4.73
N VAL A 615 13.15 -32.82 5.82
CA VAL A 615 13.22 -33.38 7.17
C VAL A 615 12.24 -32.59 8.02
N GLY A 616 11.08 -33.19 8.33
CA GLY A 616 9.95 -32.45 8.90
C GLY A 616 9.46 -31.38 7.91
N ALA A 617 9.36 -30.13 8.37
CA ALA A 617 8.94 -28.99 7.56
C ALA A 617 10.09 -28.31 6.78
N GLN A 618 11.35 -28.64 7.10
CA GLN A 618 12.52 -27.98 6.51
C GLN A 618 13.05 -28.75 5.30
N PRO A 619 13.59 -28.07 4.28
CA PRO A 619 14.36 -28.74 3.23
C PRO A 619 15.55 -29.50 3.83
N SER A 620 15.90 -30.64 3.23
CA SER A 620 17.08 -31.41 3.62
C SER A 620 18.35 -30.88 2.95
N ASP A 621 19.48 -30.90 3.65
CA ASP A 621 20.81 -30.63 3.08
C ASP A 621 21.29 -31.73 2.11
N GLN A 622 20.55 -32.84 1.99
CA GLN A 622 20.79 -33.92 1.03
C GLN A 622 20.14 -33.68 -0.33
N ASN A 623 19.40 -32.58 -0.51
CA ASN A 623 18.98 -32.17 -1.84
C ASN A 623 20.19 -31.84 -2.71
N PRO A 624 20.20 -32.24 -4.00
CA PRO A 624 21.15 -31.71 -4.95
C PRO A 624 21.06 -30.17 -5.01
N VAL A 625 22.20 -29.51 -5.22
CA VAL A 625 22.36 -28.04 -5.07
C VAL A 625 21.29 -27.23 -5.82
N HIS A 626 20.88 -27.69 -7.01
CA HIS A 626 19.93 -26.98 -7.87
C HIS A 626 18.46 -27.15 -7.48
N VAL A 627 18.10 -28.20 -6.73
CA VAL A 627 16.71 -28.66 -6.59
C VAL A 627 15.83 -27.63 -5.88
N LEU A 628 16.28 -27.09 -4.73
CA LEU A 628 15.51 -26.08 -4.01
C LEU A 628 15.29 -24.84 -4.86
N PHE A 629 16.36 -24.34 -5.50
CA PHE A 629 16.29 -23.15 -6.33
C PHE A 629 15.32 -23.36 -7.50
N GLN A 630 15.43 -24.48 -8.23
CA GLN A 630 14.56 -24.74 -9.37
C GLN A 630 13.09 -24.90 -8.99
N ASP A 631 12.79 -25.57 -7.87
CA ASP A 631 11.42 -25.74 -7.38
C ASP A 631 10.80 -24.41 -6.92
N GLN A 632 11.53 -23.67 -6.07
CA GLN A 632 11.03 -22.45 -5.44
C GLN A 632 11.04 -21.26 -6.38
N PHE A 633 12.15 -21.00 -7.09
CA PHE A 633 12.27 -19.81 -7.93
C PHE A 633 11.47 -19.93 -9.22
N LYS A 634 11.15 -21.14 -9.70
CA LYS A 634 10.14 -21.29 -10.75
C LYS A 634 8.81 -20.65 -10.36
N GLN A 635 8.38 -20.86 -9.10
CA GLN A 635 7.14 -20.29 -8.58
C GLN A 635 7.28 -18.77 -8.37
N VAL A 636 8.41 -18.30 -7.84
CA VAL A 636 8.71 -16.86 -7.71
C VAL A 636 8.65 -16.15 -9.06
N PHE A 637 9.31 -16.69 -10.09
CA PHE A 637 9.28 -16.09 -11.43
C PHE A 637 7.91 -16.23 -12.12
N SER A 638 7.12 -17.25 -11.80
CA SER A 638 5.73 -17.35 -12.25
C SER A 638 4.86 -16.24 -11.64
N ILE A 639 4.99 -16.00 -10.33
CA ILE A 639 4.31 -14.89 -9.63
C ILE A 639 4.78 -13.56 -10.22
N PHE A 640 6.10 -13.38 -10.38
CA PHE A 640 6.68 -12.16 -10.92
C PHE A 640 6.18 -11.87 -12.33
N LYS A 641 6.08 -12.91 -13.18
CA LYS A 641 5.44 -12.81 -14.50
C LYS A 641 3.99 -12.35 -14.38
N GLY A 642 3.18 -13.01 -13.54
CA GLY A 642 1.78 -12.64 -13.34
C GLY A 642 1.58 -11.18 -12.93
N LEU A 643 2.40 -10.69 -12.00
CA LEU A 643 2.37 -9.31 -11.54
C LEU A 643 2.75 -8.30 -12.64
N GLY A 644 3.80 -8.57 -13.43
CA GLY A 644 4.20 -7.70 -14.54
C GLY A 644 3.44 -7.94 -15.86
N SER A 645 2.44 -8.82 -15.83
CA SER A 645 1.51 -9.12 -16.91
C SER A 645 0.07 -8.70 -16.58
N ALA A 646 -0.10 -7.93 -15.49
CA ALA A 646 -1.38 -7.42 -15.02
C ALA A 646 -2.11 -6.55 -16.05
N LYS A 647 -3.37 -6.24 -15.75
CA LYS A 647 -4.15 -5.25 -16.51
C LYS A 647 -3.44 -3.88 -16.48
N PRO A 648 -3.63 -3.06 -17.53
CA PRO A 648 -2.91 -1.80 -17.66
C PRO A 648 -3.23 -0.86 -16.49
N SER A 649 -2.20 -0.19 -15.98
CA SER A 649 -2.29 0.76 -14.88
C SER A 649 -1.63 2.11 -15.20
N ASP A 650 -0.82 2.25 -16.25
CA ASP A 650 -0.18 3.52 -16.64
C ASP A 650 -1.16 4.47 -17.35
N HIS A 651 -1.55 4.16 -18.59
CA HIS A 651 -2.56 4.89 -19.36
C HIS A 651 -3.52 3.92 -20.03
N PHE A 652 -4.81 4.01 -19.70
CA PHE A 652 -5.81 3.06 -20.18
C PHE A 652 -7.19 3.71 -20.33
N THR A 653 -8.04 3.03 -21.10
CA THR A 653 -9.43 3.42 -21.30
C THR A 653 -10.36 2.34 -20.77
N VAL A 654 -11.36 2.76 -20.00
CA VAL A 654 -12.50 1.95 -19.58
C VAL A 654 -13.69 2.29 -20.48
N ASN A 655 -14.18 1.31 -21.23
CA ASN A 655 -15.44 1.44 -21.95
C ASN A 655 -16.53 0.70 -21.17
N LEU A 656 -17.38 1.47 -20.50
CA LEU A 656 -18.39 0.94 -19.60
C LEU A 656 -19.57 0.29 -20.35
N LYS A 657 -19.78 0.61 -21.63
CA LYS A 657 -20.83 0.00 -22.48
C LYS A 657 -20.35 -1.30 -23.11
N ALA A 658 -19.14 -1.30 -23.66
CA ALA A 658 -18.49 -2.48 -24.21
C ALA A 658 -17.96 -3.43 -23.13
N LYS A 659 -17.85 -2.93 -21.88
CA LYS A 659 -17.34 -3.66 -20.71
C LYS A 659 -15.90 -4.12 -20.90
N THR A 660 -15.07 -3.19 -21.36
CA THR A 660 -13.66 -3.46 -21.66
C THR A 660 -12.74 -2.50 -20.94
N LEU A 661 -11.58 -3.03 -20.56
CA LEU A 661 -10.43 -2.28 -20.07
C LEU A 661 -9.29 -2.46 -21.08
N THR A 662 -8.84 -1.37 -21.70
CA THR A 662 -7.89 -1.42 -22.81
C THR A 662 -6.68 -0.54 -22.54
N ASN A 663 -5.49 -1.06 -22.79
CA ASN A 663 -4.24 -0.29 -22.68
C ASN A 663 -4.20 0.79 -23.78
N ALA A 664 -4.03 2.05 -23.37
CA ALA A 664 -3.91 3.19 -24.27
C ALA A 664 -2.44 3.58 -24.54
N ASN A 665 -1.49 2.92 -23.88
CA ASN A 665 -0.05 3.04 -24.09
C ASN A 665 0.51 1.75 -24.77
N PRO A 666 0.50 1.65 -26.11
CA PRO A 666 0.94 0.45 -26.83
C PRO A 666 2.46 0.18 -26.71
N GLY A 667 3.24 1.16 -26.22
CA GLY A 667 4.67 1.01 -25.95
C GLY A 667 5.01 0.56 -24.54
N GLY A 668 4.01 0.33 -23.68
CA GLY A 668 4.20 -0.12 -22.30
C GLY A 668 4.95 -1.45 -22.24
N LEU A 669 5.93 -1.55 -21.33
CA LEU A 669 6.65 -2.80 -21.08
C LEU A 669 5.75 -3.77 -20.31
N SER A 670 5.75 -5.04 -20.71
CA SER A 670 5.03 -6.13 -20.05
C SER A 670 5.86 -7.41 -20.07
N PHE A 671 5.63 -8.31 -19.12
CA PHE A 671 6.18 -9.67 -19.16
C PHE A 671 5.44 -10.64 -20.10
N ASN A 672 4.31 -10.22 -20.68
CA ASN A 672 3.62 -10.96 -21.75
C ASN A 672 4.34 -10.92 -23.09
#